data_AF-A0A414LD82-F1
#
_entry.id   AF-A0A414LD82-F1
#
_cell.length_a   1.000
_cell.length_b   1.000
_cell.length_c   1.000
_cell.angle_alpha   90.00
_cell.angle_beta   90.00
_cell.angle_gamma   90.00
#
_symmetry.space_group_name_H-M   'P 1'
#
loop_
_entity.id
_entity.type
_entity.pdbx_description
1 polymer ?
#
loop_
_entity_poly.entity_id
_entity_poly.type
_entity_poly.pdbx_seq_one_letter_code
_entity_poly.pdbx_strand_id
1 'polypeptide(L)'
;MRTFRLLGLVLITMLVSINFAACSDGNEQDDLDPDKNSTITIDSSIITNGLAFAAEGSIKSVSFTTNTDWTLNIASTTGGSIWCMASVVSGKKGEASVEFTTLDNSDYDDRSVSVTIKAGTASQTFTIIQKCKEAILVTTDKFEIVQEGGSINVEVKSNIDYQMEISETAKSWITETNTRALTTHNHTFSIAANEEYEKREGEIYFKKGEHVETVKVYQAGGAVIVLTKEKYEVSDKGETITVEIKSNVEYGIKMPQVDWIYDEASVRGASSHTLKYIINPNETYDSRSAQIIYFDKNNTASADTLTIIQVQKDAIVIGNNEYTIDAKGKTIEVELSSNIDYTISIADDGKDWISCVENTRALTTKKIKFNIAENTSDDSRASHITFASGNGVSQNIKIIQQGALPVIHVETAGTLSRLINSSVKDEITKLKITGNLNSTDTEFLRKMKKIQVLDLSEVNMTKLGYYSFQLCNNLTSIIIPSSVTSIGEGAFWECSRLTSVVMPDGVTSIGKYAFGGCSRLTSIAIPDKVITLSSNAFQFCTELTSIDVGEDNTEYSSIDGALYDKNASTLLKCPEGKISIAIPGNMANIGDIAFYLCSRLTSINVDENNAKYLSIDGALYDKNASTLIKCPEDIPSITIPNSVTSIGDESLSRLNLTSITIPNSVINIGDRALSSSNFTSITIPNSVTSLGNGAFDNCSYLTSITLPNSVTTIGNETFAGCSGLTSITIPNSVTSIGIEAFSCCRRLTSITIPGGVTSIGMEAFSWCSGLTSITISKGVTKIGINAFWGCSSLTSVTIPNSVTSIGKGAFSACFGLTSITIPNSVTSIGDYAFDVCIYNHRTTKTNQKYPSVNL
;
A
#
# COMPACT_ATOMS: atom_id res chain seq x y z
N MET A 1 7.77 3.41 54.37
CA MET A 1 8.62 3.54 55.56
C MET A 1 9.21 2.15 55.86
N ARG A 2 10.53 2.02 56.05
CA ARG A 2 11.18 1.62 57.32
C ARG A 2 10.59 0.36 58.01
N THR A 3 11.36 -0.68 58.39
CA THR A 3 12.74 -1.14 58.05
C THR A 3 13.04 -2.44 58.84
N PHE A 4 13.97 -3.29 58.37
CA PHE A 4 14.78 -4.21 59.22
C PHE A 4 14.00 -5.35 59.95
N ARG A 5 14.54 -6.42 60.56
CA ARG A 5 15.86 -7.13 60.73
C ARG A 5 15.54 -8.49 61.46
N LEU A 6 16.38 -9.50 61.72
CA LEU A 6 17.70 -10.03 61.26
C LEU A 6 17.99 -11.34 62.04
N LEU A 7 18.76 -12.29 61.48
CA LEU A 7 19.53 -13.35 62.21
C LEU A 7 18.71 -14.39 63.05
N GLY A 8 19.22 -15.59 63.37
CA GLY A 8 20.32 -16.36 62.75
C GLY A 8 21.11 -17.31 63.68
N LEU A 9 21.53 -18.46 63.12
CA LEU A 9 22.69 -19.32 63.47
C LEU A 9 22.72 -20.18 64.76
N VAL A 10 23.75 -21.05 64.79
CA VAL A 10 24.24 -22.03 65.81
C VAL A 10 23.62 -23.44 65.69
N LEU A 11 24.31 -24.58 65.41
CA LEU A 11 25.68 -25.16 65.54
C LEU A 11 25.93 -26.11 66.75
N ILE A 12 26.68 -27.19 66.48
CA ILE A 12 27.45 -28.08 67.42
C ILE A 12 26.58 -29.03 68.30
N THR A 13 26.67 -30.37 68.37
CA THR A 13 27.67 -31.49 68.20
C THR A 13 28.54 -31.87 69.42
N MET A 14 28.33 -33.05 70.05
CA MET A 14 29.20 -33.82 70.98
C MET A 14 28.48 -35.13 71.47
N LEU A 15 29.05 -36.15 72.15
CA LEU A 15 30.32 -36.95 72.12
C LEU A 15 30.28 -38.06 73.26
N VAL A 16 31.24 -39.02 73.34
CA VAL A 16 31.53 -40.03 74.44
C VAL A 16 30.47 -41.17 74.66
N SER A 17 30.67 -42.47 75.05
CA SER A 17 31.75 -43.43 75.51
C SER A 17 31.90 -43.65 77.07
N ILE A 18 32.46 -44.71 77.71
CA ILE A 18 33.12 -46.00 77.32
C ILE A 18 33.20 -47.07 78.50
N ASN A 19 33.38 -48.38 78.23
CA ASN A 19 33.83 -49.54 79.11
C ASN A 19 32.99 -49.90 80.41
N PHE A 20 33.29 -50.83 81.37
CA PHE A 20 34.49 -51.65 81.84
C PHE A 20 34.11 -52.87 82.81
N ALA A 21 35.11 -53.66 83.32
CA ALA A 21 35.14 -54.65 84.49
C ALA A 21 34.50 -56.09 84.32
N ALA A 22 34.60 -57.14 85.19
CA ALA A 22 35.18 -57.46 86.55
C ALA A 22 35.50 -59.02 86.77
N CYS A 23 35.85 -59.53 87.99
CA CYS A 23 36.16 -60.98 88.34
C CYS A 23 35.82 -61.45 89.82
N SER A 24 35.76 -62.79 90.11
CA SER A 24 35.92 -63.56 91.42
C SER A 24 34.78 -63.69 92.52
N ASP A 25 34.97 -64.48 93.62
CA ASP A 25 33.95 -65.31 94.39
C ASP A 25 33.66 -65.00 95.95
N GLY A 26 32.41 -65.17 96.52
CA GLY A 26 32.14 -65.50 97.99
C GLY A 26 30.89 -65.00 98.87
N ASN A 27 30.28 -65.90 99.70
CA ASN A 27 29.63 -65.85 101.10
C ASN A 27 28.21 -65.25 101.56
N GLU A 28 27.75 -65.56 102.82
CA GLU A 28 26.33 -65.62 103.38
C GLU A 28 26.05 -65.22 104.91
N GLN A 29 24.78 -65.37 105.47
CA GLN A 29 24.33 -65.77 106.89
C GLN A 29 23.30 -64.91 107.81
N ASP A 30 22.33 -65.60 108.51
CA ASP A 30 21.52 -65.43 109.83
C ASP A 30 20.38 -64.39 110.25
N ASP A 31 19.59 -64.78 111.33
CA ASP A 31 18.73 -64.06 112.38
C ASP A 31 17.13 -64.06 112.40
N LEU A 32 16.42 -63.82 113.55
CA LEU A 32 14.92 -63.90 113.72
C LEU A 32 14.09 -62.90 114.63
N ASP A 33 13.08 -62.26 113.99
CA ASP A 33 12.02 -61.39 114.59
C ASP A 33 10.68 -61.47 113.78
N PRO A 34 9.44 -61.44 114.37
CA PRO A 34 8.31 -62.19 113.78
C PRO A 34 7.03 -61.48 113.26
N ASP A 35 6.57 -60.31 113.75
CA ASP A 35 5.26 -59.70 113.37
C ASP A 35 5.30 -59.02 111.98
N LYS A 36 5.53 -59.82 110.91
CA LYS A 36 6.18 -59.31 109.69
C LYS A 36 5.68 -59.77 108.30
N ASN A 37 4.99 -60.90 108.15
CA ASN A 37 4.78 -61.51 106.82
C ASN A 37 3.33 -61.40 106.27
N SER A 38 3.12 -60.54 105.28
CA SER A 38 1.88 -60.46 104.50
C SER A 38 1.84 -61.50 103.37
N THR A 39 0.64 -61.85 102.87
CA THR A 39 0.45 -62.83 101.78
C THR A 39 -0.67 -62.46 100.82
N ILE A 40 -0.51 -62.86 99.55
CA ILE A 40 -1.51 -62.83 98.47
C ILE A 40 -1.58 -64.25 97.88
N THR A 41 -2.77 -64.73 97.53
CA THR A 41 -2.99 -65.98 96.79
C THR A 41 -3.90 -65.72 95.59
N ILE A 42 -3.48 -66.13 94.40
CA ILE A 42 -4.17 -65.94 93.11
C ILE A 42 -3.86 -67.14 92.21
N ASP A 43 -4.67 -67.38 91.17
CA ASP A 43 -4.40 -68.42 90.18
C ASP A 43 -3.04 -68.19 89.48
N SER A 44 -2.16 -69.19 89.55
CA SER A 44 -0.81 -69.13 88.97
C SER A 44 -0.78 -69.08 87.45
N SER A 45 -1.80 -69.58 86.76
CA SER A 45 -1.88 -69.53 85.29
C SER A 45 -2.03 -68.10 84.76
N ILE A 46 -2.74 -67.25 85.51
CA ILE A 46 -2.88 -65.81 85.21
C ILE A 46 -1.54 -65.10 85.36
N ILE A 47 -0.74 -65.47 86.36
CA ILE A 47 0.62 -64.93 86.54
C ILE A 47 1.53 -65.30 85.36
N THR A 48 1.55 -66.56 84.92
CA THR A 48 2.51 -67.02 83.90
C THR A 48 2.12 -66.65 82.48
N ASN A 49 0.83 -66.69 82.14
CA ASN A 49 0.36 -66.55 80.76
C ASN A 49 -0.32 -65.20 80.49
N GLY A 50 -0.70 -64.47 81.55
CA GLY A 50 -1.52 -63.27 81.45
C GLY A 50 -2.98 -63.56 81.04
N LEU A 51 -3.70 -62.49 80.71
CA LEU A 51 -5.12 -62.50 80.37
C LEU A 51 -5.33 -61.83 79.00
N ALA A 52 -5.60 -62.65 77.98
CA ALA A 52 -5.65 -62.20 76.58
C ALA A 52 -7.06 -61.77 76.12
N PHE A 53 -7.11 -60.78 75.23
CA PHE A 53 -8.31 -60.17 74.62
C PHE A 53 -8.18 -60.11 73.08
N ALA A 54 -9.30 -60.09 72.37
CA ALA A 54 -9.35 -59.86 70.93
C ALA A 54 -9.11 -58.38 70.59
N ALA A 55 -8.95 -58.03 69.32
CA ALA A 55 -8.83 -56.63 68.91
C ALA A 55 -10.06 -55.82 69.34
N GLU A 56 -11.26 -56.38 69.21
CA GLU A 56 -12.50 -55.85 69.77
C GLU A 56 -12.54 -55.97 71.30
N GLY A 57 -13.00 -54.91 71.98
CA GLY A 57 -13.01 -54.76 73.43
C GLY A 57 -13.98 -55.69 74.14
N SER A 58 -13.62 -56.16 75.34
CA SER A 58 -14.49 -57.04 76.15
C SER A 58 -14.15 -56.99 77.65
N ILE A 59 -14.85 -57.77 78.49
CA ILE A 59 -14.72 -57.77 79.96
C ILE A 59 -14.34 -59.17 80.48
N LYS A 60 -13.40 -59.27 81.43
CA LYS A 60 -13.00 -60.53 82.10
C LYS A 60 -12.63 -60.32 83.58
N SER A 61 -12.94 -61.30 84.43
CA SER A 61 -12.83 -61.20 85.90
C SER A 61 -11.67 -62.03 86.47
N VAL A 62 -11.08 -61.59 87.58
CA VAL A 62 -9.94 -62.23 88.28
C VAL A 62 -10.14 -62.18 89.79
N SER A 63 -9.97 -63.32 90.49
CA SER A 63 -10.18 -63.44 91.95
C SER A 63 -8.91 -63.82 92.71
N PHE A 64 -8.76 -63.32 93.93
CA PHE A 64 -7.58 -63.54 94.79
C PHE A 64 -7.90 -63.33 96.28
N THR A 65 -7.03 -63.82 97.17
CA THR A 65 -7.20 -63.79 98.64
C THR A 65 -5.99 -63.17 99.33
N THR A 66 -6.21 -62.40 100.40
CA THR A 66 -5.18 -61.58 101.07
C THR A 66 -5.30 -61.63 102.60
N ASN A 67 -4.17 -61.62 103.33
CA ASN A 67 -4.17 -61.61 104.81
C ASN A 67 -4.16 -60.20 105.44
N THR A 68 -3.85 -59.16 104.65
CA THR A 68 -3.97 -57.74 104.99
C THR A 68 -4.83 -57.01 103.96
N ASP A 69 -5.27 -55.78 104.26
CA ASP A 69 -5.90 -54.90 103.28
C ASP A 69 -5.00 -54.71 102.04
N TRP A 70 -5.62 -54.53 100.88
CA TRP A 70 -4.95 -54.60 99.58
C TRP A 70 -5.26 -53.43 98.65
N THR A 71 -4.36 -53.19 97.70
CA THR A 71 -4.51 -52.25 96.59
C THR A 71 -4.11 -52.90 95.26
N LEU A 72 -4.65 -52.41 94.16
CA LEU A 72 -4.38 -52.88 92.80
C LEU A 72 -4.03 -51.68 91.92
N ASN A 73 -2.95 -51.81 91.16
CA ASN A 73 -2.46 -50.80 90.24
C ASN A 73 -2.26 -51.40 88.84
N ILE A 74 -3.01 -50.89 87.86
CA ILE A 74 -2.72 -51.06 86.44
C ILE A 74 -1.56 -50.14 86.08
N ALA A 75 -0.52 -50.64 85.40
CA ALA A 75 0.61 -49.82 85.00
C ALA A 75 0.20 -48.75 83.97
N SER A 76 0.59 -47.50 84.20
CA SER A 76 0.36 -46.37 83.27
C SER A 76 1.34 -46.33 82.10
N THR A 77 2.36 -47.20 82.11
CA THR A 77 3.23 -47.46 80.95
C THR A 77 2.41 -47.85 79.73
N THR A 78 2.83 -47.40 78.54
CA THR A 78 2.14 -47.66 77.26
C THR A 78 0.64 -47.36 77.27
N GLY A 79 0.20 -46.37 78.08
CA GLY A 79 -1.19 -45.94 78.16
C GLY A 79 -2.16 -47.01 78.67
N GLY A 80 -1.65 -48.05 79.35
CA GLY A 80 -2.44 -49.23 79.74
C GLY A 80 -3.71 -48.92 80.52
N SER A 81 -3.66 -47.94 81.43
CA SER A 81 -4.81 -47.46 82.22
C SER A 81 -5.83 -46.61 81.45
N ILE A 82 -5.61 -46.37 80.14
CA ILE A 82 -6.54 -45.63 79.27
C ILE A 82 -7.45 -46.61 78.51
N TRP A 83 -6.87 -47.72 78.02
CA TRP A 83 -7.61 -48.73 77.26
C TRP A 83 -7.98 -49.98 78.07
N CYS A 84 -7.43 -50.16 79.27
CA CYS A 84 -7.82 -51.21 80.22
C CYS A 84 -8.16 -50.62 81.59
N MET A 85 -9.33 -50.97 82.14
CA MET A 85 -9.84 -50.46 83.42
C MET A 85 -10.22 -51.60 84.37
N ALA A 86 -9.85 -51.48 85.65
CA ALA A 86 -10.27 -52.38 86.73
C ALA A 86 -11.53 -51.86 87.42
N SER A 87 -12.47 -52.74 87.79
CA SER A 87 -13.73 -52.37 88.45
C SER A 87 -13.54 -51.84 89.88
N VAL A 88 -12.54 -52.32 90.60
CA VAL A 88 -12.12 -51.82 91.92
C VAL A 88 -10.59 -51.89 92.07
N VAL A 89 -10.02 -50.95 92.83
CA VAL A 89 -8.55 -50.76 92.97
C VAL A 89 -8.04 -50.91 94.41
N SER A 90 -8.91 -51.22 95.38
CA SER A 90 -8.52 -51.54 96.76
C SER A 90 -9.62 -52.29 97.49
N GLY A 91 -9.26 -52.98 98.57
CA GLY A 91 -10.19 -53.75 99.39
C GLY A 91 -9.64 -54.13 100.76
N LYS A 92 -10.50 -54.75 101.57
CA LYS A 92 -10.16 -55.27 102.89
C LYS A 92 -9.58 -56.68 102.81
N LYS A 93 -8.84 -57.09 103.84
CA LYS A 93 -8.31 -58.46 103.96
C LYS A 93 -9.43 -59.50 103.83
N GLY A 94 -9.12 -60.61 103.17
CA GLY A 94 -10.08 -61.65 102.78
C GLY A 94 -10.01 -61.96 101.29
N GLU A 95 -11.08 -62.55 100.76
CA GLU A 95 -11.26 -62.83 99.34
C GLU A 95 -11.75 -61.60 98.58
N ALA A 96 -11.30 -61.45 97.33
CA ALA A 96 -11.63 -60.35 96.44
C ALA A 96 -11.78 -60.84 94.99
N SER A 97 -12.53 -60.09 94.19
CA SER A 97 -12.62 -60.27 92.74
C SER A 97 -12.68 -58.92 92.04
N VAL A 98 -12.03 -58.82 90.88
CA VAL A 98 -11.86 -57.58 90.11
C VAL A 98 -12.10 -57.88 88.64
N GLU A 99 -12.85 -57.02 87.96
CA GLU A 99 -13.15 -57.15 86.54
C GLU A 99 -12.33 -56.16 85.71
N PHE A 100 -11.85 -56.61 84.56
CA PHE A 100 -11.04 -55.84 83.62
C PHE A 100 -11.79 -55.69 82.31
N THR A 101 -12.05 -54.44 81.94
CA THR A 101 -12.67 -54.06 80.65
C THR A 101 -11.59 -53.52 79.72
N THR A 102 -11.57 -53.95 78.46
CA THR A 102 -10.75 -53.33 77.40
C THR A 102 -11.59 -52.57 76.37
N LEU A 103 -11.02 -51.48 75.84
CA LEU A 103 -11.51 -50.81 74.62
C LEU A 103 -11.00 -51.53 73.36
N ASP A 104 -11.58 -51.22 72.20
CA ASP A 104 -11.10 -51.71 70.90
C ASP A 104 -9.64 -51.29 70.63
N ASN A 105 -8.87 -52.16 69.98
CA ASN A 105 -7.55 -51.88 69.45
C ASN A 105 -7.65 -51.62 67.94
N SER A 106 -7.79 -50.34 67.58
CA SER A 106 -7.81 -49.87 66.19
C SER A 106 -6.43 -49.89 65.50
N ASP A 107 -5.37 -50.14 66.27
CA ASP A 107 -3.99 -50.10 65.81
C ASP A 107 -3.56 -51.43 65.15
N TYR A 108 -2.45 -51.36 64.40
CA TYR A 108 -1.94 -52.48 63.61
C TYR A 108 -0.92 -53.37 64.37
N ASP A 109 -0.71 -53.11 65.67
CA ASP A 109 0.17 -53.85 66.57
C ASP A 109 -0.57 -54.40 67.81
N ASP A 110 -0.10 -55.51 68.36
CA ASP A 110 -0.55 -56.06 69.65
C ASP A 110 -0.16 -55.12 70.80
N ARG A 111 -1.08 -54.89 71.76
CA ARG A 111 -0.81 -54.05 72.96
C ARG A 111 -0.97 -54.83 74.26
N SER A 112 -0.24 -54.42 75.30
CA SER A 112 -0.30 -55.06 76.62
C SER A 112 -0.06 -54.11 77.80
N VAL A 113 -0.50 -54.52 78.99
CA VAL A 113 -0.33 -53.78 80.26
C VAL A 113 -0.18 -54.72 81.45
N SER A 114 0.75 -54.44 82.35
CA SER A 114 0.89 -55.20 83.60
C SER A 114 0.02 -54.64 84.72
N VAL A 115 -0.58 -55.56 85.51
CA VAL A 115 -1.44 -55.27 86.66
C VAL A 115 -0.78 -55.85 87.91
N THR A 116 -0.67 -55.05 88.97
CA THR A 116 -0.04 -55.45 90.23
C THR A 116 -0.98 -55.29 91.42
N ILE A 117 -1.17 -56.35 92.19
CA ILE A 117 -1.86 -56.37 93.49
C ILE A 117 -0.81 -56.28 94.59
N LYS A 118 -1.07 -55.49 95.64
CA LYS A 118 -0.24 -55.41 96.86
C LYS A 118 -1.10 -55.59 98.10
N ALA A 119 -0.59 -56.33 99.08
CA ALA A 119 -1.19 -56.52 100.40
C ALA A 119 -0.06 -56.49 101.43
N GLY A 120 0.04 -55.40 102.19
CA GLY A 120 1.14 -55.19 103.14
C GLY A 120 2.50 -55.25 102.45
N THR A 121 3.35 -56.20 102.85
CA THR A 121 4.66 -56.45 102.23
C THR A 121 4.62 -57.36 101.00
N ALA A 122 3.50 -58.06 100.75
CA ALA A 122 3.34 -58.93 99.59
C ALA A 122 2.91 -58.14 98.33
N SER A 123 3.39 -58.58 97.17
CA SER A 123 3.10 -58.00 95.86
C SER A 123 3.03 -59.11 94.80
N GLN A 124 2.03 -59.08 93.94
CA GLN A 124 1.89 -60.04 92.83
C GLN A 124 1.46 -59.33 91.55
N THR A 125 2.11 -59.66 90.43
CA THR A 125 1.90 -59.03 89.13
C THR A 125 1.51 -60.06 88.08
N PHE A 126 0.70 -59.64 87.10
CA PHE A 126 0.37 -60.36 85.86
C PHE A 126 0.18 -59.36 84.70
N THR A 127 -0.06 -59.82 83.46
CA THR A 127 -0.20 -58.95 82.28
C THR A 127 -1.51 -59.21 81.51
N ILE A 128 -2.10 -58.16 80.96
CA ILE A 128 -3.25 -58.19 80.04
C ILE A 128 -2.73 -57.90 78.63
N ILE A 129 -3.22 -58.61 77.61
CA ILE A 129 -2.73 -58.54 76.21
C ILE A 129 -3.91 -58.43 75.24
N GLN A 130 -3.81 -57.64 74.18
CA GLN A 130 -4.87 -57.39 73.18
C GLN A 130 -4.33 -57.39 71.73
N LYS A 131 -5.09 -57.96 70.79
CA LYS A 131 -4.72 -58.15 69.36
C LYS A 131 -4.98 -56.93 68.45
N CYS A 132 -4.48 -56.95 67.21
CA CYS A 132 -4.53 -55.86 66.21
C CYS A 132 -5.51 -56.05 65.03
N LYS A 133 -5.55 -55.09 64.08
CA LYS A 133 -6.45 -55.05 62.90
C LYS A 133 -5.76 -55.38 61.54
N GLU A 134 -6.52 -55.84 60.53
CA GLU A 134 -6.09 -56.10 59.14
C GLU A 134 -6.23 -54.89 58.17
N ALA A 135 -5.33 -54.75 57.18
CA ALA A 135 -5.38 -53.75 56.09
C ALA A 135 -4.43 -54.04 54.89
N ILE A 136 -4.72 -53.42 53.73
CA ILE A 136 -3.83 -53.18 52.57
C ILE A 136 -3.72 -51.66 52.37
N LEU A 137 -2.55 -51.12 52.06
CA LEU A 137 -2.30 -49.70 51.74
C LEU A 137 -1.23 -49.54 50.65
N VAL A 138 -1.36 -48.53 49.78
CA VAL A 138 -0.31 -48.07 48.85
C VAL A 138 0.29 -46.74 49.30
N THR A 139 1.56 -46.47 48.98
CA THR A 139 2.21 -45.20 49.37
C THR A 139 2.00 -44.04 48.39
N THR A 140 1.49 -44.30 47.19
CA THR A 140 1.27 -43.28 46.15
C THR A 140 0.18 -43.74 45.21
N ASP A 141 -0.87 -42.94 45.08
CA ASP A 141 -2.09 -43.19 44.30
C ASP A 141 -2.06 -42.58 42.88
N LYS A 142 -1.08 -41.69 42.61
CA LYS A 142 -0.95 -41.01 41.31
C LYS A 142 0.49 -40.81 40.86
N PHE A 143 0.75 -41.06 39.58
CA PHE A 143 1.98 -40.66 38.88
C PHE A 143 1.66 -39.82 37.63
N GLU A 144 2.54 -38.85 37.33
CA GLU A 144 2.53 -38.05 36.09
C GLU A 144 3.88 -38.21 35.38
N ILE A 145 3.86 -38.54 34.09
CA ILE A 145 5.01 -39.00 33.32
C ILE A 145 5.14 -38.19 32.01
N VAL A 146 6.37 -37.89 31.63
CA VAL A 146 6.72 -37.18 30.38
C VAL A 146 6.49 -38.06 29.13
N GLN A 147 6.55 -37.45 27.94
CA GLN A 147 6.25 -38.15 26.69
C GLN A 147 7.13 -39.38 26.49
N GLU A 148 8.41 -39.30 26.84
CA GLU A 148 9.43 -40.33 26.66
C GLU A 148 9.22 -41.57 27.54
N GLY A 149 8.30 -41.51 28.51
CA GLY A 149 8.03 -42.59 29.45
C GLY A 149 9.00 -42.60 30.64
N GLY A 150 9.27 -43.79 31.19
CA GLY A 150 10.15 -43.94 32.35
C GLY A 150 9.81 -45.17 33.19
N SER A 151 10.08 -45.11 34.49
CA SER A 151 9.69 -46.15 35.43
C SER A 151 9.18 -45.57 36.75
N ILE A 152 8.16 -46.20 37.31
CA ILE A 152 7.54 -45.84 38.58
C ILE A 152 7.67 -47.00 39.58
N ASN A 153 7.67 -46.70 40.86
CA ASN A 153 7.72 -47.69 41.94
C ASN A 153 6.58 -47.42 42.93
N VAL A 154 5.82 -48.47 43.25
CA VAL A 154 4.72 -48.45 44.21
C VAL A 154 5.11 -49.33 45.40
N GLU A 155 5.27 -48.73 46.58
CA GLU A 155 5.37 -49.49 47.82
C GLU A 155 3.95 -49.86 48.29
N VAL A 156 3.75 -51.15 48.59
CA VAL A 156 2.49 -51.72 49.08
C VAL A 156 2.74 -52.28 50.46
N LYS A 157 1.96 -51.86 51.45
CA LYS A 157 2.05 -52.30 52.84
C LYS A 157 0.79 -53.03 53.20
N SER A 158 0.93 -54.28 53.64
CA SER A 158 -0.22 -55.14 53.94
C SER A 158 0.15 -56.16 55.01
N ASN A 159 -0.78 -56.48 55.89
CA ASN A 159 -0.68 -57.64 56.80
C ASN A 159 -1.52 -58.84 56.33
N ILE A 160 -2.10 -58.74 55.12
CA ILE A 160 -2.76 -59.83 54.39
C ILE A 160 -2.18 -59.98 52.97
N ASP A 161 -2.29 -61.16 52.34
CA ASP A 161 -1.91 -61.31 50.92
C ASP A 161 -2.74 -60.40 50.01
N TYR A 162 -2.30 -60.16 48.77
CA TYR A 162 -3.08 -59.43 47.77
C TYR A 162 -2.78 -59.92 46.34
N GLN A 163 -3.54 -59.43 45.36
CA GLN A 163 -3.31 -59.62 43.93
C GLN A 163 -3.16 -58.25 43.25
N MET A 164 -2.38 -58.17 42.16
CA MET A 164 -2.17 -56.95 41.37
C MET A 164 -2.74 -57.12 39.95
N GLU A 165 -3.37 -56.09 39.40
CA GLU A 165 -3.87 -56.06 38.02
C GLU A 165 -3.73 -54.67 37.39
N ILE A 166 -3.18 -54.60 36.17
CA ILE A 166 -3.12 -53.38 35.33
C ILE A 166 -4.41 -53.29 34.48
N SER A 167 -4.99 -52.10 34.31
CA SER A 167 -6.22 -51.92 33.51
C SER A 167 -6.03 -52.22 32.02
N GLU A 168 -7.07 -52.71 31.35
CA GLU A 168 -6.96 -53.19 29.95
C GLU A 168 -6.47 -52.13 28.96
N THR A 169 -6.86 -50.86 29.16
CA THR A 169 -6.42 -49.71 28.37
C THR A 169 -4.96 -49.31 28.62
N ALA A 170 -4.35 -49.83 29.69
CA ALA A 170 -2.98 -49.54 30.10
C ALA A 170 -1.98 -50.66 29.76
N LYS A 171 -2.43 -51.91 29.60
CA LYS A 171 -1.57 -53.10 29.35
C LYS A 171 -0.66 -53.01 28.13
N SER A 172 -0.93 -52.11 27.17
CA SER A 172 -0.08 -51.89 26.00
C SER A 172 1.10 -50.95 26.24
N TRP A 173 1.12 -50.17 27.33
CA TRP A 173 2.16 -49.18 27.62
C TRP A 173 2.60 -49.09 29.10
N ILE A 174 1.92 -49.78 30.01
CA ILE A 174 2.34 -50.00 31.41
C ILE A 174 2.62 -51.50 31.61
N THR A 175 3.84 -51.82 32.04
CA THR A 175 4.28 -53.22 32.24
C THR A 175 4.99 -53.37 33.59
N GLU A 176 4.58 -54.34 34.41
CA GLU A 176 5.31 -54.68 35.65
C GLU A 176 6.68 -55.31 35.33
N THR A 177 7.75 -54.78 35.91
CA THR A 177 9.11 -55.30 35.79
C THR A 177 9.50 -56.05 37.06
N ASN A 178 9.20 -57.36 37.08
CA ASN A 178 9.44 -58.24 38.23
C ASN A 178 10.90 -58.26 38.69
N THR A 179 11.17 -57.69 39.88
CA THR A 179 12.48 -57.76 40.54
C THR A 179 12.57 -59.02 41.40
N ARG A 180 13.66 -59.79 41.27
CA ARG A 180 13.82 -61.09 41.98
C ARG A 180 14.23 -60.91 43.45
N ALA A 181 13.27 -60.56 44.30
CA ALA A 181 13.41 -60.58 45.76
C ALA A 181 12.30 -61.43 46.39
N LEU A 182 12.65 -62.31 47.35
CA LEU A 182 11.75 -63.34 47.90
C LEU A 182 10.84 -62.83 49.05
N THR A 183 10.64 -61.51 49.17
CA THR A 183 9.74 -60.85 50.12
C THR A 183 9.17 -59.58 49.49
N THR A 184 7.91 -59.60 49.07
CA THR A 184 7.27 -58.54 48.26
C THR A 184 6.62 -57.44 49.09
N HIS A 185 7.08 -56.19 48.92
CA HIS A 185 6.37 -54.97 49.33
C HIS A 185 6.59 -53.78 48.35
N ASN A 186 7.26 -53.99 47.22
CA ASN A 186 7.53 -52.95 46.21
C ASN A 186 7.30 -53.51 44.81
N HIS A 187 6.50 -52.81 44.00
CA HIS A 187 6.24 -53.14 42.61
C HIS A 187 6.82 -52.06 41.70
N THR A 188 7.67 -52.45 40.76
CA THR A 188 8.26 -51.55 39.74
C THR A 188 7.51 -51.73 38.43
N PHE A 189 7.14 -50.62 37.79
CA PHE A 189 6.50 -50.62 36.47
C PHE A 189 7.33 -49.80 35.49
N SER A 190 7.40 -50.27 34.24
CA SER A 190 7.94 -49.52 33.10
C SER A 190 6.79 -48.89 32.34
N ILE A 191 6.95 -47.60 32.01
CA ILE A 191 6.01 -46.79 31.25
C ILE A 191 6.64 -46.52 29.88
N ALA A 192 6.04 -47.05 28.81
CA ALA A 192 6.53 -46.85 27.45
C ALA A 192 6.33 -45.40 26.98
N ALA A 193 7.09 -44.96 25.97
CA ALA A 193 6.91 -43.64 25.37
C ALA A 193 5.51 -43.47 24.74
N ASN A 194 5.01 -42.23 24.71
CA ASN A 194 3.78 -41.86 24.05
C ASN A 194 4.10 -41.14 22.74
N GLU A 195 4.10 -41.89 21.63
CA GLU A 195 4.35 -41.35 20.29
C GLU A 195 3.14 -40.55 19.76
N GLU A 196 1.99 -40.64 20.42
CA GLU A 196 0.75 -39.93 20.08
C GLU A 196 0.75 -38.45 20.55
N TYR A 197 -0.02 -37.63 19.84
CA TYR A 197 -0.27 -36.21 20.17
C TYR A 197 -1.09 -36.02 21.45
N GLU A 198 -2.07 -36.90 21.68
CA GLU A 198 -2.95 -36.81 22.85
C GLU A 198 -2.33 -37.42 24.11
N LYS A 199 -2.67 -36.84 25.26
CA LYS A 199 -2.33 -37.40 26.57
C LYS A 199 -3.13 -38.67 26.86
N ARG A 200 -2.55 -39.62 27.62
CA ARG A 200 -3.20 -40.88 28.00
C ARG A 200 -3.18 -41.12 29.51
N GLU A 201 -4.15 -41.87 30.01
CA GLU A 201 -4.26 -42.29 31.41
C GLU A 201 -4.49 -43.80 31.54
N GLY A 202 -4.00 -44.39 32.63
CA GLY A 202 -4.07 -45.82 32.93
C GLY A 202 -4.14 -46.09 34.43
N GLU A 203 -4.55 -47.29 34.83
CA GLU A 203 -4.76 -47.64 36.25
C GLU A 203 -4.13 -48.98 36.62
N ILE A 204 -3.74 -49.12 37.89
CA ILE A 204 -3.15 -50.32 38.49
C ILE A 204 -3.86 -50.58 39.82
N TYR A 205 -4.39 -51.79 40.01
CA TYR A 205 -5.20 -52.17 41.18
C TYR A 205 -4.46 -53.19 42.05
N PHE A 206 -4.55 -53.03 43.38
CA PHE A 206 -4.06 -54.00 44.38
C PHE A 206 -5.24 -54.44 45.25
N LYS A 207 -5.56 -55.74 45.31
CA LYS A 207 -6.85 -56.20 45.88
C LYS A 207 -6.85 -57.58 46.56
N LYS A 208 -7.68 -57.73 47.61
CA LYS A 208 -8.16 -59.00 48.19
C LYS A 208 -9.50 -58.79 48.87
N GLY A 209 -10.54 -59.50 48.41
CA GLY A 209 -11.90 -59.33 48.93
C GLY A 209 -12.43 -57.93 48.64
N GLU A 210 -12.93 -57.25 49.68
CA GLU A 210 -13.42 -55.86 49.60
C GLU A 210 -12.31 -54.81 49.73
N HIS A 211 -11.09 -55.20 50.14
CA HIS A 211 -9.94 -54.29 50.18
C HIS A 211 -9.36 -54.12 48.77
N VAL A 212 -9.42 -52.88 48.25
CA VAL A 212 -8.93 -52.50 46.92
C VAL A 212 -8.26 -51.13 46.99
N GLU A 213 -7.00 -51.05 46.58
CA GLU A 213 -6.23 -49.82 46.37
C GLU A 213 -5.97 -49.60 44.88
N THR A 214 -5.88 -48.35 44.42
CA THR A 214 -5.75 -47.98 43.00
C THR A 214 -4.68 -46.91 42.79
N VAL A 215 -3.80 -47.13 41.82
CA VAL A 215 -2.78 -46.18 41.38
C VAL A 215 -3.07 -45.74 39.94
N LYS A 216 -3.20 -44.43 39.70
CA LYS A 216 -3.43 -43.83 38.39
C LYS A 216 -2.12 -43.31 37.79
N VAL A 217 -1.91 -43.55 36.49
CA VAL A 217 -0.73 -43.09 35.76
C VAL A 217 -1.17 -42.22 34.59
N TYR A 218 -0.67 -40.98 34.55
CA TYR A 218 -0.92 -40.00 33.50
C TYR A 218 0.34 -39.81 32.66
N GLN A 219 0.21 -39.76 31.34
CA GLN A 219 1.33 -39.50 30.44
C GLN A 219 1.00 -38.42 29.41
N ALA A 220 1.94 -37.49 29.21
CA ALA A 220 1.85 -36.44 28.21
C ALA A 220 1.90 -36.98 26.76
N GLY A 221 1.32 -36.25 25.82
CA GLY A 221 1.49 -36.47 24.37
C GLY A 221 2.53 -35.52 23.77
N GLY A 222 2.89 -35.72 22.50
CA GLY A 222 3.94 -34.97 21.83
C GLY A 222 3.60 -33.52 21.50
N ALA A 223 4.60 -32.63 21.57
CA ALA A 223 4.49 -31.24 21.15
C ALA A 223 4.46 -31.13 19.62
N VAL A 224 3.37 -30.64 19.05
CA VAL A 224 3.14 -30.63 17.60
C VAL A 224 2.51 -29.31 17.16
N ILE A 225 3.03 -28.76 16.06
CA ILE A 225 2.35 -27.79 15.19
C ILE A 225 2.21 -28.49 13.83
N VAL A 226 0.97 -28.67 13.35
CA VAL A 226 0.69 -29.27 12.03
C VAL A 226 -0.35 -28.45 11.28
N LEU A 227 -0.01 -28.10 10.04
CA LEU A 227 -0.90 -27.53 9.05
C LEU A 227 -1.79 -28.63 8.46
N THR A 228 -3.08 -28.36 8.24
CA THR A 228 -3.95 -29.31 7.52
C THR A 228 -3.66 -29.37 6.01
N LYS A 229 -2.87 -28.43 5.49
CA LYS A 229 -2.43 -28.35 4.10
C LYS A 229 -1.14 -27.53 3.96
N GLU A 230 -0.04 -28.22 3.70
CA GLU A 230 1.32 -27.63 3.58
C GLU A 230 1.57 -26.84 2.28
N LYS A 231 0.80 -27.08 1.20
CA LYS A 231 0.96 -26.39 -0.08
C LYS A 231 -0.35 -25.84 -0.64
N TYR A 232 -0.34 -24.58 -1.08
CA TYR A 232 -1.39 -24.00 -1.93
C TYR A 232 -0.81 -23.65 -3.30
N GLU A 233 -1.64 -23.83 -4.32
CA GLU A 233 -1.36 -23.43 -5.70
C GLU A 233 -2.48 -22.49 -6.12
N VAL A 234 -2.13 -21.24 -6.42
CA VAL A 234 -3.03 -20.09 -6.52
C VAL A 234 -3.01 -19.52 -7.93
N SER A 235 -4.16 -19.07 -8.43
CA SER A 235 -4.28 -18.50 -9.77
C SER A 235 -3.52 -17.17 -9.96
N ASP A 236 -3.24 -16.82 -11.21
CA ASP A 236 -2.68 -15.53 -11.62
C ASP A 236 -3.47 -14.33 -11.06
N LYS A 237 -4.79 -14.47 -10.93
CA LYS A 237 -5.71 -13.43 -10.42
C LYS A 237 -5.65 -13.22 -8.90
N GLY A 238 -4.97 -14.11 -8.17
CA GLY A 238 -4.95 -14.08 -6.71
C GLY A 238 -6.26 -14.57 -6.07
N GLU A 239 -6.21 -14.92 -4.79
CA GLU A 239 -7.37 -15.34 -3.99
C GLU A 239 -7.09 -15.22 -2.48
N THR A 240 -8.13 -15.33 -1.65
CA THR A 240 -7.97 -15.46 -0.19
C THR A 240 -7.92 -16.93 0.20
N ILE A 241 -6.74 -17.44 0.54
CA ILE A 241 -6.59 -18.82 1.04
C ILE A 241 -6.94 -18.87 2.53
N THR A 242 -7.58 -19.96 2.96
CA THR A 242 -7.87 -20.26 4.38
C THR A 242 -7.03 -21.46 4.80
N VAL A 243 -6.33 -21.34 5.93
CA VAL A 243 -5.35 -22.31 6.46
C VAL A 243 -5.77 -22.72 7.86
N GLU A 244 -5.89 -24.02 8.12
CA GLU A 244 -6.22 -24.56 9.43
C GLU A 244 -4.96 -25.15 10.09
N ILE A 245 -4.79 -24.87 11.39
CA ILE A 245 -3.59 -25.15 12.18
C ILE A 245 -4.00 -25.95 13.42
N LYS A 246 -3.32 -27.06 13.68
CA LYS A 246 -3.49 -27.86 14.90
C LYS A 246 -2.22 -27.71 15.74
N SER A 247 -2.37 -27.24 16.98
CA SER A 247 -1.25 -27.04 17.90
C SER A 247 -1.68 -27.25 19.35
N ASN A 248 -0.85 -27.95 20.13
CA ASN A 248 -0.93 -27.98 21.59
C ASN A 248 0.07 -27.03 22.28
N VAL A 249 0.91 -26.34 21.51
CA VAL A 249 1.89 -25.34 21.97
C VAL A 249 1.57 -23.93 21.47
N GLU A 250 2.13 -22.91 22.12
CA GLU A 250 1.96 -21.52 21.68
C GLU A 250 2.90 -21.21 20.50
N TYR A 251 2.33 -21.01 19.31
CA TYR A 251 3.09 -20.84 18.07
C TYR A 251 3.26 -19.38 17.64
N GLY A 252 4.40 -19.07 17.03
CA GLY A 252 4.67 -17.85 16.28
C GLY A 252 4.49 -18.08 14.78
N ILE A 253 4.30 -16.99 14.04
CA ILE A 253 4.18 -16.97 12.58
C ILE A 253 5.29 -16.07 12.04
N LYS A 254 6.07 -16.56 11.07
CA LYS A 254 7.06 -15.80 10.33
C LYS A 254 6.60 -15.64 8.88
N MET A 255 6.17 -14.43 8.55
CA MET A 255 5.76 -14.07 7.20
C MET A 255 6.97 -13.97 6.24
N PRO A 256 6.82 -14.36 4.96
CA PRO A 256 7.81 -14.09 3.94
C PRO A 256 7.97 -12.58 3.74
N GLN A 257 9.15 -12.14 3.30
CA GLN A 257 9.42 -10.73 2.99
C GLN A 257 9.06 -10.47 1.52
N VAL A 258 7.76 -10.52 1.22
CA VAL A 258 7.19 -10.29 -0.12
C VAL A 258 5.97 -9.39 -0.03
N ASP A 259 5.68 -8.69 -1.13
CA ASP A 259 4.64 -7.67 -1.32
C ASP A 259 3.32 -8.21 -1.88
N TRP A 260 3.15 -9.54 -1.94
CA TRP A 260 1.98 -10.18 -2.54
C TRP A 260 1.24 -11.16 -1.63
N ILE A 261 1.63 -11.27 -0.36
CA ILE A 261 0.97 -12.11 0.65
C ILE A 261 0.72 -11.27 1.91
N TYR A 262 -0.54 -11.20 2.34
CA TYR A 262 -0.97 -10.44 3.51
C TYR A 262 -1.87 -11.30 4.40
N ASP A 263 -1.87 -11.09 5.72
CA ASP A 263 -2.91 -11.62 6.60
C ASP A 263 -4.23 -10.83 6.46
N GLU A 264 -5.38 -11.54 6.48
CA GLU A 264 -6.68 -10.87 6.56
C GLU A 264 -6.82 -10.25 7.96
N ALA A 265 -6.65 -8.92 8.04
CA ALA A 265 -6.49 -8.17 9.29
C ALA A 265 -7.53 -8.56 10.36
N SER A 266 -7.04 -8.96 11.54
CA SER A 266 -7.76 -9.76 12.54
C SER A 266 -9.21 -9.33 12.84
N VAL A 267 -10.17 -10.00 12.20
CA VAL A 267 -11.56 -10.02 12.67
C VAL A 267 -11.59 -10.80 13.98
N ARG A 268 -11.87 -10.10 15.10
CA ARG A 268 -11.98 -10.69 16.44
C ARG A 268 -13.16 -11.69 16.50
N GLY A 269 -12.89 -12.94 16.13
CA GLY A 269 -13.91 -13.98 15.97
C GLY A 269 -13.44 -15.23 15.23
N ALA A 270 -12.36 -15.16 14.44
CA ALA A 270 -11.66 -16.37 14.00
C ALA A 270 -11.00 -17.07 15.20
N SER A 271 -11.11 -18.39 15.27
CA SER A 271 -10.47 -19.19 16.33
C SER A 271 -8.95 -19.29 16.08
N SER A 272 -8.18 -19.59 17.13
CA SER A 272 -6.71 -19.74 17.09
C SER A 272 -6.18 -20.92 16.24
N HIS A 273 -7.06 -21.55 15.46
CA HIS A 273 -6.83 -22.72 14.64
C HIS A 273 -7.17 -22.47 13.16
N THR A 274 -7.62 -21.27 12.78
CA THR A 274 -7.95 -20.94 11.39
C THR A 274 -7.49 -19.53 11.04
N LEU A 275 -6.55 -19.43 10.11
CA LEU A 275 -6.01 -18.18 9.59
C LEU A 275 -6.38 -18.02 8.11
N LYS A 276 -6.23 -16.80 7.60
CA LYS A 276 -6.47 -16.46 6.20
C LYS A 276 -5.39 -15.55 5.67
N TYR A 277 -5.00 -15.78 4.42
CA TYR A 277 -4.03 -14.97 3.71
C TYR A 277 -4.60 -14.51 2.37
N ILE A 278 -4.49 -13.21 2.12
CA ILE A 278 -4.86 -12.58 0.85
C ILE A 278 -3.63 -12.67 -0.05
N ILE A 279 -3.78 -13.32 -1.19
CA ILE A 279 -2.74 -13.49 -2.21
C ILE A 279 -3.06 -12.54 -3.36
N ASN A 280 -2.25 -11.51 -3.56
CA ASN A 280 -2.45 -10.52 -4.62
C ASN A 280 -2.25 -11.12 -6.02
N PRO A 281 -2.78 -10.52 -7.11
CA PRO A 281 -2.55 -10.98 -8.47
C PRO A 281 -1.05 -11.07 -8.82
N ASN A 282 -0.67 -12.11 -9.57
CA ASN A 282 0.64 -12.22 -10.20
C ASN A 282 0.56 -11.66 -11.62
N GLU A 283 1.06 -10.44 -11.82
CA GLU A 283 1.03 -9.81 -13.13
C GLU A 283 2.19 -10.23 -14.05
N THR A 284 3.14 -11.04 -13.56
CA THR A 284 4.33 -11.47 -14.29
C THR A 284 4.13 -12.81 -15.02
N TYR A 285 5.00 -13.08 -16.00
CA TYR A 285 4.98 -14.31 -16.80
C TYR A 285 5.78 -15.46 -16.18
N ASP A 286 6.30 -15.28 -14.97
CA ASP A 286 6.99 -16.31 -14.18
C ASP A 286 6.12 -16.73 -12.98
N SER A 287 6.18 -18.01 -12.62
CA SER A 287 5.55 -18.50 -11.38
C SER A 287 6.36 -18.04 -10.17
N ARG A 288 5.68 -17.55 -9.15
CA ARG A 288 6.32 -17.07 -7.91
C ARG A 288 5.94 -17.95 -6.73
N SER A 289 6.85 -18.10 -5.77
CA SER A 289 6.60 -18.88 -4.56
C SER A 289 7.17 -18.21 -3.32
N ALA A 290 6.51 -18.43 -2.19
CA ALA A 290 6.92 -17.94 -0.89
C ALA A 290 6.47 -18.91 0.21
N GLN A 291 7.07 -18.78 1.40
CA GLN A 291 6.83 -19.68 2.53
C GLN A 291 6.46 -18.92 3.80
N ILE A 292 5.38 -19.33 4.47
CA ILE A 292 5.00 -18.89 5.81
C ILE A 292 5.41 -19.99 6.79
N ILE A 293 6.22 -19.66 7.80
CA ILE A 293 6.75 -20.63 8.77
C ILE A 293 6.03 -20.45 10.11
N TYR A 294 5.54 -21.56 10.67
CA TYR A 294 4.87 -21.63 11.97
C TYR A 294 5.80 -22.38 12.92
N PHE A 295 6.10 -21.82 14.09
CA PHE A 295 7.13 -22.36 14.98
C PHE A 295 6.71 -22.26 16.45
N ASP A 296 7.12 -23.19 17.31
CA ASP A 296 6.88 -23.07 18.76
C ASP A 296 7.70 -21.89 19.31
N LYS A 297 7.02 -20.95 20.00
CA LYS A 297 7.68 -19.78 20.60
C LYS A 297 8.73 -20.17 21.66
N ASN A 298 8.59 -21.35 22.25
CA ASN A 298 9.44 -21.87 23.32
C ASN A 298 10.54 -22.80 22.77
N ASN A 299 10.36 -23.36 21.57
CA ASN A 299 11.32 -24.24 20.92
C ASN A 299 11.29 -24.09 19.39
N THR A 300 12.09 -23.17 18.86
CA THR A 300 12.15 -22.85 17.41
C THR A 300 12.68 -23.99 16.53
N ALA A 301 13.10 -25.14 17.10
CA ALA A 301 13.40 -26.35 16.33
C ALA A 301 12.14 -27.14 15.95
N SER A 302 10.99 -26.90 16.59
CA SER A 302 9.69 -27.43 16.17
C SER A 302 8.98 -26.39 15.31
N ALA A 303 8.88 -26.66 14.00
CA ALA A 303 8.27 -25.77 13.03
C ALA A 303 7.70 -26.52 11.82
N ASP A 304 6.62 -25.98 11.25
CA ASP A 304 5.94 -26.41 10.02
C ASP A 304 5.88 -25.25 9.02
N THR A 305 5.83 -25.53 7.72
CA THR A 305 6.03 -24.55 6.64
C THR A 305 4.99 -24.64 5.53
N LEU A 306 4.15 -23.63 5.44
CA LEU A 306 3.20 -23.44 4.36
C LEU A 306 3.90 -22.87 3.13
N THR A 307 3.91 -23.62 2.03
CA THR A 307 4.41 -23.15 0.72
C THR A 307 3.26 -22.69 -0.15
N ILE A 308 3.30 -21.42 -0.57
CA ILE A 308 2.33 -20.83 -1.49
C ILE A 308 3.04 -20.66 -2.84
N ILE A 309 2.55 -21.35 -3.86
CA ILE A 309 2.95 -21.14 -5.26
C ILE A 309 1.82 -20.40 -5.96
N GLN A 310 2.13 -19.30 -6.61
CA GLN A 310 1.21 -18.62 -7.52
C GLN A 310 1.70 -18.82 -8.95
N VAL A 311 0.80 -19.30 -9.82
CA VAL A 311 1.15 -19.57 -11.22
C VAL A 311 1.49 -18.28 -11.97
N GLN A 312 2.22 -18.42 -13.08
CA GLN A 312 2.42 -17.32 -14.02
C GLN A 312 1.11 -16.83 -14.62
N LYS A 313 1.10 -15.57 -15.07
CA LYS A 313 0.01 -15.00 -15.88
C LYS A 313 -0.10 -15.72 -17.23
N ASP A 314 -1.25 -16.36 -17.47
CA ASP A 314 -1.58 -16.97 -18.76
C ASP A 314 -1.67 -15.87 -19.84
N ALA A 315 -0.87 -15.98 -20.90
CA ALA A 315 -0.68 -14.89 -21.86
C ALA A 315 -0.43 -15.38 -23.29
N ILE A 316 -1.12 -14.72 -24.22
CA ILE A 316 -0.73 -14.63 -25.63
C ILE A 316 -0.27 -13.19 -25.84
N VAL A 317 0.96 -13.02 -26.33
CA VAL A 317 1.58 -11.73 -26.65
C VAL A 317 1.93 -11.70 -28.13
N ILE A 318 1.59 -10.61 -28.81
CA ILE A 318 1.82 -10.37 -30.23
C ILE A 318 2.67 -9.10 -30.39
N GLY A 319 3.68 -9.12 -31.26
CA GLY A 319 4.56 -7.97 -31.46
C GLY A 319 3.84 -6.76 -32.09
N ASN A 320 3.01 -7.01 -33.11
CA ASN A 320 2.18 -6.01 -33.76
C ASN A 320 0.71 -6.42 -33.74
N ASN A 321 -0.18 -5.50 -33.35
CA ASN A 321 -1.63 -5.67 -33.34
C ASN A 321 -2.33 -5.15 -34.62
N GLU A 322 -1.65 -4.37 -35.45
CA GLU A 322 -2.15 -3.92 -36.75
C GLU A 322 -1.07 -4.04 -37.83
N TYR A 323 -1.47 -4.48 -39.03
CA TYR A 323 -0.63 -4.51 -40.23
C TYR A 323 -1.33 -3.79 -41.37
N THR A 324 -0.72 -2.70 -41.86
CA THR A 324 -1.13 -2.08 -43.13
C THR A 324 -0.34 -2.68 -44.30
N ILE A 325 -1.06 -3.10 -45.33
CA ILE A 325 -0.57 -3.78 -46.53
C ILE A 325 -0.97 -2.95 -47.76
N ASP A 326 -0.14 -2.96 -48.80
CA ASP A 326 -0.45 -2.32 -50.07
C ASP A 326 -1.46 -3.15 -50.90
N ALA A 327 -1.91 -2.59 -52.02
CA ALA A 327 -2.84 -3.28 -52.90
C ALA A 327 -2.30 -4.65 -53.37
N LYS A 328 -1.00 -4.76 -53.69
CA LYS A 328 -0.39 -6.00 -54.22
C LYS A 328 -0.43 -7.17 -53.23
N GLY A 329 -0.36 -6.89 -51.93
CA GLY A 329 -0.31 -7.92 -50.92
C GLY A 329 1.10 -8.49 -50.72
N LYS A 330 1.30 -9.19 -49.61
CA LYS A 330 2.57 -9.83 -49.22
C LYS A 330 2.34 -10.93 -48.19
N THR A 331 3.34 -11.79 -47.99
CA THR A 331 3.46 -12.55 -46.74
C THR A 331 3.85 -11.59 -45.61
N ILE A 332 3.11 -11.63 -44.51
CA ILE A 332 3.52 -11.01 -43.23
C ILE A 332 4.04 -12.07 -42.26
N GLU A 333 4.91 -11.64 -41.35
CA GLU A 333 5.33 -12.43 -40.20
C GLU A 333 4.78 -11.79 -38.92
N VAL A 334 4.07 -12.61 -38.14
CA VAL A 334 3.53 -12.29 -36.82
C VAL A 334 4.44 -12.92 -35.78
N GLU A 335 5.14 -12.09 -35.02
CA GLU A 335 5.86 -12.54 -33.84
C GLU A 335 4.87 -12.74 -32.69
N LEU A 336 4.78 -13.99 -32.22
CA LEU A 336 3.90 -14.40 -31.15
C LEU A 336 4.69 -15.18 -30.08
N SER A 337 4.51 -14.78 -28.83
CA SER A 337 4.96 -15.48 -27.63
C SER A 337 3.73 -15.92 -26.85
N SER A 338 3.67 -17.19 -26.45
CA SER A 338 2.59 -17.73 -25.62
C SER A 338 3.13 -18.75 -24.64
N ASN A 339 2.67 -18.69 -23.38
CA ASN A 339 2.90 -19.73 -22.38
C ASN A 339 1.73 -20.74 -22.30
N ILE A 340 0.67 -20.53 -23.07
CA ILE A 340 -0.53 -21.38 -23.17
C ILE A 340 -0.77 -21.90 -24.60
N ASP A 341 -1.52 -23.01 -24.71
CA ASP A 341 -2.01 -23.52 -25.99
C ASP A 341 -3.09 -22.58 -26.58
N TYR A 342 -2.99 -22.32 -27.89
CA TYR A 342 -3.89 -21.41 -28.62
C TYR A 342 -4.30 -21.98 -29.98
N THR A 343 -5.43 -21.47 -30.48
CA THR A 343 -5.96 -21.68 -31.83
C THR A 343 -5.85 -20.39 -32.64
N ILE A 344 -5.84 -20.50 -33.97
CA ILE A 344 -5.82 -19.36 -34.89
C ILE A 344 -7.10 -19.41 -35.71
N SER A 345 -7.85 -18.32 -35.76
CA SER A 345 -9.00 -18.15 -36.65
C SER A 345 -8.89 -16.84 -37.44
N ILE A 346 -9.40 -16.87 -38.67
CA ILE A 346 -9.52 -15.70 -39.54
C ILE A 346 -11.01 -15.36 -39.60
N ALA A 347 -11.37 -14.09 -39.41
CA ALA A 347 -12.75 -13.63 -39.49
C ALA A 347 -13.35 -13.86 -40.89
N ASP A 348 -14.68 -13.99 -40.98
CA ASP A 348 -15.35 -14.40 -42.23
C ASP A 348 -15.10 -13.44 -43.40
N ASP A 349 -14.92 -12.15 -43.12
CA ASP A 349 -14.54 -11.10 -44.09
C ASP A 349 -13.09 -11.19 -44.60
N GLY A 350 -12.25 -12.03 -43.98
CA GLY A 350 -10.84 -12.23 -44.31
C GLY A 350 -10.54 -13.51 -45.11
N LYS A 351 -11.41 -14.52 -45.07
CA LYS A 351 -11.11 -15.89 -45.51
C LYS A 351 -10.75 -16.02 -46.99
N ASP A 352 -11.27 -15.14 -47.84
CA ASP A 352 -11.00 -15.15 -49.29
C ASP A 352 -9.65 -14.52 -49.68
N TRP A 353 -8.97 -13.81 -48.77
CA TRP A 353 -7.76 -13.05 -49.09
C TRP A 353 -6.65 -13.08 -48.03
N ILE A 354 -6.91 -13.63 -46.85
CA ILE A 354 -5.93 -13.93 -45.80
C ILE A 354 -5.83 -15.45 -45.65
N SER A 355 -4.62 -16.00 -45.74
CA SER A 355 -4.38 -17.43 -45.49
C SER A 355 -3.18 -17.64 -44.57
N CYS A 356 -3.31 -18.53 -43.59
CA CYS A 356 -2.20 -18.91 -42.71
C CYS A 356 -1.28 -19.90 -43.44
N VAL A 357 0.03 -19.70 -43.35
CA VAL A 357 1.05 -20.62 -43.86
C VAL A 357 1.49 -21.51 -42.70
N GLU A 358 1.25 -22.82 -42.82
CA GLU A 358 1.37 -23.74 -41.68
C GLU A 358 2.77 -23.80 -41.05
N ASN A 359 2.79 -23.84 -39.71
CA ASN A 359 3.71 -24.65 -38.91
C ASN A 359 3.17 -24.76 -37.47
N THR A 360 3.10 -25.98 -36.92
CA THR A 360 2.44 -26.23 -35.61
C THR A 360 3.43 -26.58 -34.49
N ARG A 361 2.92 -26.64 -33.24
CA ARG A 361 3.52 -27.22 -32.00
C ARG A 361 5.03 -26.99 -31.74
N ALA A 362 5.38 -25.98 -30.94
CA ALA A 362 6.57 -25.97 -30.05
C ALA A 362 6.44 -24.82 -29.02
N LEU A 363 7.06 -24.96 -27.84
CA LEU A 363 6.86 -24.12 -26.65
C LEU A 363 7.87 -22.95 -26.52
N THR A 364 8.03 -22.14 -27.56
CA THR A 364 8.82 -20.89 -27.54
C THR A 364 8.24 -19.88 -28.54
N THR A 365 8.67 -18.61 -28.47
CA THR A 365 8.33 -17.56 -29.46
C THR A 365 8.45 -18.06 -30.90
N LYS A 366 7.41 -17.83 -31.71
CA LYS A 366 7.37 -18.22 -33.14
C LYS A 366 6.97 -17.05 -34.02
N LYS A 367 7.54 -17.02 -35.24
CA LYS A 367 7.07 -16.20 -36.35
C LYS A 367 6.02 -16.99 -37.14
N ILE A 368 4.75 -16.63 -36.98
CA ILE A 368 3.61 -17.22 -37.70
C ILE A 368 3.41 -16.42 -38.99
N LYS A 369 3.28 -17.08 -40.14
CA LYS A 369 3.22 -16.38 -41.43
C LYS A 369 1.81 -16.38 -42.02
N PHE A 370 1.38 -15.25 -42.55
CA PHE A 370 0.09 -15.10 -43.24
C PHE A 370 0.31 -14.50 -44.62
N ASN A 371 -0.23 -15.14 -45.64
CA ASN A 371 -0.26 -14.62 -47.00
C ASN A 371 -1.49 -13.71 -47.17
N ILE A 372 -1.23 -12.46 -47.51
CA ILE A 372 -2.26 -11.47 -47.85
C ILE A 372 -2.29 -11.34 -49.38
N ALA A 373 -3.40 -11.77 -50.00
CA ALA A 373 -3.57 -11.77 -51.46
C ALA A 373 -3.81 -10.34 -52.02
N GLU A 374 -3.64 -10.14 -53.32
CA GLU A 374 -3.84 -8.84 -53.97
C GLU A 374 -5.28 -8.31 -53.83
N ASN A 375 -5.42 -7.00 -53.58
CA ASN A 375 -6.67 -6.26 -53.55
C ASN A 375 -6.79 -5.40 -54.81
N THR A 376 -7.55 -5.89 -55.80
CA THR A 376 -7.77 -5.21 -57.08
C THR A 376 -8.94 -4.20 -57.04
N SER A 377 -9.51 -3.93 -55.87
CA SER A 377 -10.58 -2.92 -55.69
C SER A 377 -10.00 -1.57 -55.30
N ASP A 378 -10.56 -0.47 -55.79
CA ASP A 378 -10.21 0.89 -55.38
C ASP A 378 -10.39 1.12 -53.86
N ASP A 379 -11.22 0.30 -53.20
CA ASP A 379 -11.49 0.37 -51.77
C ASP A 379 -10.60 -0.54 -50.91
N SER A 380 -10.20 0.03 -49.77
CA SER A 380 -9.40 -0.68 -48.76
C SER A 380 -10.28 -1.67 -48.01
N ARG A 381 -9.82 -2.91 -47.88
CA ARG A 381 -10.46 -3.96 -47.10
C ARG A 381 -9.74 -4.17 -45.77
N ALA A 382 -10.47 -4.57 -44.75
CA ALA A 382 -9.88 -4.93 -43.46
C ALA A 382 -10.55 -6.19 -42.91
N SER A 383 -9.82 -6.95 -42.11
CA SER A 383 -10.29 -8.16 -41.41
C SER A 383 -9.41 -8.42 -40.19
N HIS A 384 -9.76 -9.41 -39.38
CA HIS A 384 -9.08 -9.75 -38.13
C HIS A 384 -8.63 -11.21 -38.12
N ILE A 385 -7.44 -11.43 -37.55
CA ILE A 385 -6.89 -12.74 -37.20
C ILE A 385 -6.92 -12.83 -35.68
N THR A 386 -7.66 -13.80 -35.14
CA THR A 386 -7.79 -14.03 -33.71
C THR A 386 -6.90 -15.20 -33.28
N PHE A 387 -6.14 -15.00 -32.21
CA PHE A 387 -5.40 -16.02 -31.49
C PHE A 387 -6.14 -16.27 -30.18
N ALA A 388 -6.76 -17.44 -30.00
CA ALA A 388 -7.64 -17.71 -28.86
C ALA A 388 -7.28 -19.04 -28.18
N SER A 389 -7.12 -19.01 -26.86
CA SER A 389 -6.87 -20.17 -26.01
C SER A 389 -8.16 -20.70 -25.38
N GLY A 390 -8.11 -21.93 -24.86
CA GLY A 390 -9.27 -22.59 -24.24
C GLY A 390 -9.73 -22.00 -22.90
N ASN A 391 -8.93 -21.15 -22.25
CA ASN A 391 -9.26 -20.51 -20.96
C ASN A 391 -9.93 -19.12 -21.12
N GLY A 392 -10.03 -18.60 -22.36
CA GLY A 392 -10.59 -17.28 -22.68
C GLY A 392 -9.58 -16.17 -22.97
N VAL A 393 -8.27 -16.37 -22.73
CA VAL A 393 -7.23 -15.43 -23.16
C VAL A 393 -7.18 -15.42 -24.68
N SER A 394 -7.31 -14.23 -25.27
CA SER A 394 -7.26 -14.04 -26.72
C SER A 394 -6.59 -12.72 -27.12
N GLN A 395 -6.02 -12.70 -28.31
CA GLN A 395 -5.46 -11.53 -28.99
C GLN A 395 -6.03 -11.42 -30.40
N ASN A 396 -6.10 -10.20 -30.91
CA ASN A 396 -6.58 -9.93 -32.28
C ASN A 396 -5.56 -9.08 -33.02
N ILE A 397 -5.24 -9.50 -34.25
CA ILE A 397 -4.46 -8.71 -35.21
C ILE A 397 -5.39 -8.20 -36.29
N LYS A 398 -5.41 -6.89 -36.49
CA LYS A 398 -6.16 -6.22 -37.54
C LYS A 398 -5.29 -6.11 -38.79
N ILE A 399 -5.76 -6.68 -39.90
CA ILE A 399 -5.12 -6.54 -41.21
C ILE A 399 -5.88 -5.48 -41.98
N ILE A 400 -5.21 -4.41 -42.38
CA ILE A 400 -5.74 -3.40 -43.32
C ILE A 400 -5.00 -3.57 -44.63
N GLN A 401 -5.71 -3.88 -45.71
CA GLN A 401 -5.14 -3.85 -47.05
C GLN A 401 -5.71 -2.66 -47.82
N GLN A 402 -4.82 -1.82 -48.33
CA GLN A 402 -5.20 -0.66 -49.13
C GLN A 402 -5.88 -1.09 -50.44
N GLY A 403 -6.76 -0.23 -50.94
CA GLY A 403 -7.30 -0.36 -52.29
C GLY A 403 -6.24 -0.12 -53.36
N ALA A 404 -6.49 -0.61 -54.57
CA ALA A 404 -5.73 -0.30 -55.78
C ALA A 404 -5.65 1.23 -55.96
N LEU A 405 -4.44 1.77 -55.78
CA LEU A 405 -4.19 3.20 -55.96
C LEU A 405 -3.96 3.50 -57.44
N PRO A 406 -4.54 4.58 -58.01
CA PRO A 406 -4.11 5.12 -59.28
C PRO A 406 -2.60 5.42 -59.21
N VAL A 407 -1.80 4.80 -60.07
CA VAL A 407 -0.33 4.95 -60.07
C VAL A 407 0.09 5.92 -61.15
N ILE A 408 0.85 6.96 -60.79
CA ILE A 408 1.46 7.89 -61.74
C ILE A 408 2.99 7.84 -61.60
N HIS A 409 3.68 7.54 -62.71
CA HIS A 409 5.13 7.59 -62.78
C HIS A 409 5.60 8.97 -63.25
N VAL A 410 6.50 9.60 -62.50
CA VAL A 410 7.10 10.90 -62.82
C VAL A 410 8.55 10.70 -63.20
N GLU A 411 8.82 10.59 -64.50
CA GLU A 411 10.19 10.40 -65.03
C GLU A 411 11.08 11.61 -64.69
N THR A 412 10.61 12.83 -64.96
CA THR A 412 11.32 14.09 -64.72
C THR A 412 10.64 14.88 -63.60
N ALA A 413 11.37 15.22 -62.54
CA ALA A 413 10.84 16.02 -61.44
C ALA A 413 10.39 17.43 -61.91
N GLY A 414 9.28 17.91 -61.35
CA GLY A 414 8.61 19.17 -61.73
C GLY A 414 7.56 19.03 -62.82
N THR A 415 7.25 17.80 -63.29
CA THR A 415 6.29 17.57 -64.38
C THR A 415 4.97 16.92 -63.96
N LEU A 416 4.72 16.64 -62.67
CA LEU A 416 3.49 15.98 -62.21
C LEU A 416 2.21 16.72 -62.66
N SER A 417 2.28 18.06 -62.69
CA SER A 417 1.22 18.96 -63.16
C SER A 417 0.87 18.84 -64.65
N ARG A 418 1.67 18.10 -65.44
CA ARG A 418 1.40 17.77 -66.85
C ARG A 418 0.77 16.39 -67.01
N LEU A 419 0.91 15.52 -66.00
CA LEU A 419 0.41 14.14 -65.99
C LEU A 419 -1.01 14.08 -65.39
N ILE A 420 -1.30 14.91 -64.39
CA ILE A 420 -2.64 15.06 -63.80
C ILE A 420 -3.34 16.26 -64.46
N ASN A 421 -4.40 16.00 -65.23
CA ASN A 421 -5.22 17.05 -65.83
C ASN A 421 -5.87 17.92 -64.74
N SER A 422 -5.78 19.24 -64.88
CA SER A 422 -6.28 20.23 -63.92
C SER A 422 -7.80 20.17 -63.69
N SER A 423 -8.57 19.60 -64.61
CA SER A 423 -10.02 19.38 -64.44
C SER A 423 -10.37 18.26 -63.46
N VAL A 424 -9.54 17.21 -63.35
CA VAL A 424 -9.80 16.02 -62.51
C VAL A 424 -8.97 15.98 -61.23
N LYS A 425 -7.97 16.85 -61.06
CA LYS A 425 -7.09 16.86 -59.88
C LYS A 425 -7.83 17.03 -58.54
N ASP A 426 -8.98 17.72 -58.56
CA ASP A 426 -9.84 17.96 -57.38
C ASP A 426 -10.94 16.89 -57.25
N GLU A 427 -10.85 15.78 -58.01
CA GLU A 427 -11.68 14.58 -57.90
C GLU A 427 -10.90 13.39 -57.33
N ILE A 428 -9.58 13.34 -57.58
CA ILE A 428 -8.66 12.33 -57.03
C ILE A 428 -8.64 12.40 -55.49
N THR A 429 -9.02 11.30 -54.84
CA THR A 429 -9.03 11.11 -53.38
C THR A 429 -7.89 10.24 -52.87
N LYS A 430 -7.39 9.30 -53.69
CA LYS A 430 -6.27 8.40 -53.37
C LYS A 430 -5.29 8.40 -54.55
N LEU A 431 -3.98 8.39 -54.30
CA LEU A 431 -2.96 8.42 -55.36
C LEU A 431 -1.66 7.74 -54.91
N LYS A 432 -1.04 6.96 -55.80
CA LYS A 432 0.35 6.50 -55.66
C LYS A 432 1.23 7.20 -56.70
N ILE A 433 2.41 7.64 -56.29
CA ILE A 433 3.41 8.22 -57.18
C ILE A 433 4.71 7.43 -57.11
N THR A 434 5.36 7.27 -58.25
CA THR A 434 6.68 6.64 -58.39
C THR A 434 7.60 7.50 -59.26
N GLY A 435 8.91 7.35 -59.14
CA GLY A 435 9.88 8.15 -59.92
C GLY A 435 10.44 9.35 -59.14
N ASN A 436 10.63 10.51 -59.79
CA ASN A 436 11.35 11.66 -59.22
C ASN A 436 10.40 12.84 -58.95
N LEU A 437 10.40 13.37 -57.72
CA LEU A 437 9.63 14.59 -57.36
C LEU A 437 10.54 15.71 -56.84
N ASN A 438 10.11 16.96 -57.01
CA ASN A 438 10.70 18.13 -56.37
C ASN A 438 9.63 19.05 -55.75
N SER A 439 10.07 20.20 -55.21
CA SER A 439 9.20 21.19 -54.55
C SER A 439 8.00 21.62 -55.40
N THR A 440 8.17 21.75 -56.72
CA THR A 440 7.11 22.12 -57.69
C THR A 440 5.99 21.07 -57.72
N ASP A 441 6.33 19.78 -57.63
CA ASP A 441 5.34 18.71 -57.59
C ASP A 441 4.65 18.66 -56.23
N THR A 442 5.37 18.88 -55.12
CA THR A 442 4.75 18.99 -53.79
C THR A 442 3.79 20.18 -53.71
N GLU A 443 4.12 21.31 -54.35
CA GLU A 443 3.20 22.44 -54.45
C GLU A 443 1.95 22.11 -55.30
N PHE A 444 2.07 21.29 -56.34
CA PHE A 444 0.90 20.80 -57.09
C PHE A 444 0.03 19.87 -56.23
N LEU A 445 0.63 18.91 -55.52
CA LEU A 445 -0.06 18.00 -54.61
C LEU A 445 -0.81 18.75 -53.51
N ARG A 446 -0.16 19.76 -52.91
CA ARG A 446 -0.74 20.67 -51.92
C ARG A 446 -1.98 21.43 -52.43
N LYS A 447 -2.15 21.53 -53.75
CA LYS A 447 -3.31 22.17 -54.41
C LYS A 447 -4.40 21.18 -54.83
N MET A 448 -4.33 19.89 -54.47
CA MET A 448 -5.36 18.89 -54.78
C MET A 448 -6.43 18.83 -53.68
N LYS A 449 -7.62 19.42 -53.95
CA LYS A 449 -8.70 19.67 -52.98
C LYS A 449 -9.11 18.48 -52.09
N LYS A 450 -9.15 17.28 -52.67
CA LYS A 450 -9.79 16.09 -52.06
C LYS A 450 -8.83 14.95 -51.71
N ILE A 451 -7.52 15.14 -51.88
CA ILE A 451 -6.53 14.07 -51.61
C ILE A 451 -6.60 13.66 -50.12
N GLN A 452 -6.71 12.36 -49.88
CA GLN A 452 -6.83 11.72 -48.57
C GLN A 452 -5.70 10.73 -48.33
N VAL A 453 -5.38 9.90 -49.32
CA VAL A 453 -4.28 8.92 -49.25
C VAL A 453 -3.25 9.24 -50.32
N LEU A 454 -1.99 9.40 -49.91
CA LEU A 454 -0.87 9.66 -50.82
C LEU A 454 0.30 8.72 -50.53
N ASP A 455 0.54 7.77 -51.43
CA ASP A 455 1.70 6.88 -51.36
C ASP A 455 2.86 7.44 -52.20
N LEU A 456 3.97 7.78 -51.54
CA LEU A 456 5.23 8.22 -52.16
C LEU A 456 6.38 7.23 -51.91
N SER A 457 6.09 5.99 -51.48
CA SER A 457 7.11 4.97 -51.14
C SER A 457 8.16 4.74 -52.24
N GLU A 458 7.75 4.81 -53.50
CA GLU A 458 8.60 4.61 -54.70
C GLU A 458 9.07 5.94 -55.33
N VAL A 459 9.09 7.03 -54.56
CA VAL A 459 9.62 8.34 -54.98
C VAL A 459 11.08 8.51 -54.53
N ASN A 460 11.92 8.95 -55.45
CA ASN A 460 13.26 9.45 -55.19
C ASN A 460 13.19 10.94 -54.81
N MET A 461 13.33 11.23 -53.51
CA MET A 461 13.35 12.60 -52.97
C MET A 461 14.13 12.63 -51.66
N THR A 462 15.24 13.37 -51.61
CA THR A 462 16.16 13.35 -50.45
C THR A 462 15.70 14.15 -49.24
N LYS A 463 14.78 15.12 -49.42
CA LYS A 463 14.27 16.01 -48.37
C LYS A 463 12.81 16.36 -48.63
N LEU A 464 11.99 16.33 -47.58
CA LEU A 464 10.63 16.85 -47.62
C LEU A 464 10.67 18.33 -47.20
N GLY A 465 10.26 19.23 -48.10
CA GLY A 465 10.59 20.66 -48.04
C GLY A 465 9.76 21.48 -47.05
N TYR A 466 10.18 22.73 -46.88
CA TYR A 466 9.41 23.75 -46.15
C TYR A 466 7.97 23.82 -46.68
N TYR A 467 6.99 23.62 -45.80
CA TYR A 467 5.56 23.70 -46.13
C TYR A 467 5.07 22.77 -47.26
N SER A 468 5.80 21.69 -47.60
CA SER A 468 5.50 20.85 -48.78
C SER A 468 4.05 20.34 -48.88
N PHE A 469 3.42 20.01 -47.75
CA PHE A 469 2.02 19.56 -47.65
C PHE A 469 1.18 20.43 -46.69
N GLN A 470 1.63 21.66 -46.39
CA GLN A 470 0.89 22.60 -45.54
C GLN A 470 -0.56 22.79 -46.02
N LEU A 471 -1.51 22.82 -45.09
CA LEU A 471 -2.95 23.00 -45.29
C LEU A 471 -3.61 21.91 -46.15
N CYS A 472 -2.99 20.73 -46.30
CA CYS A 472 -3.60 19.52 -46.86
C CYS A 472 -4.68 18.93 -45.93
N ASN A 473 -5.71 19.72 -45.61
CA ASN A 473 -6.77 19.45 -44.63
C ASN A 473 -7.67 18.24 -44.94
N ASN A 474 -7.50 17.56 -46.07
CA ASN A 474 -8.19 16.29 -46.36
C ASN A 474 -7.29 15.06 -46.29
N LEU A 475 -5.96 15.25 -46.23
CA LEU A 475 -4.99 14.16 -46.15
C LEU A 475 -5.17 13.41 -44.82
N THR A 476 -5.46 12.12 -44.87
CA THR A 476 -5.64 11.24 -43.71
C THR A 476 -4.43 10.33 -43.49
N SER A 477 -3.69 9.98 -44.54
CA SER A 477 -2.45 9.22 -44.45
C SER A 477 -1.49 9.54 -45.60
N ILE A 478 -0.19 9.56 -45.30
CA ILE A 478 0.90 9.69 -46.27
C ILE A 478 2.02 8.71 -45.94
N ILE A 479 2.54 8.04 -46.98
CA ILE A 479 3.78 7.25 -46.88
C ILE A 479 4.92 8.14 -47.38
N ILE A 480 5.81 8.55 -46.48
CA ILE A 480 7.00 9.35 -46.81
C ILE A 480 8.04 8.44 -47.50
N PRO A 481 8.74 8.88 -48.56
CA PRO A 481 9.70 8.03 -49.26
C PRO A 481 10.89 7.67 -48.37
N SER A 482 11.38 6.42 -48.49
CA SER A 482 12.53 5.92 -47.72
C SER A 482 13.86 6.65 -47.99
N SER A 483 13.92 7.43 -49.08
CA SER A 483 15.05 8.27 -49.45
C SER A 483 15.12 9.62 -48.72
N VAL A 484 14.07 10.00 -47.96
CA VAL A 484 14.02 11.28 -47.23
C VAL A 484 14.87 11.24 -45.96
N THR A 485 15.80 12.18 -45.83
CA THR A 485 16.68 12.33 -44.64
C THR A 485 16.33 13.52 -43.75
N SER A 486 15.41 14.39 -44.14
CA SER A 486 14.97 15.52 -43.32
C SER A 486 13.54 15.97 -43.64
N ILE A 487 12.76 16.30 -42.59
CA ILE A 487 11.43 16.90 -42.68
C ILE A 487 11.53 18.40 -42.36
N GLY A 488 11.19 19.28 -43.31
CA GLY A 488 11.31 20.73 -43.19
C GLY A 488 10.33 21.40 -42.22
N GLU A 489 10.56 22.69 -41.93
CA GLU A 489 9.61 23.50 -41.13
C GLU A 489 8.24 23.59 -41.82
N GLY A 490 7.18 23.42 -41.02
CA GLY A 490 5.80 23.46 -41.48
C GLY A 490 5.40 22.40 -42.51
N ALA A 491 6.22 21.35 -42.71
CA ALA A 491 6.04 20.31 -43.72
C ALA A 491 4.59 19.83 -43.90
N PHE A 492 3.91 19.53 -42.79
CA PHE A 492 2.51 19.09 -42.68
C PHE A 492 1.69 20.05 -41.80
N TRP A 493 2.06 21.34 -41.77
CA TRP A 493 1.36 22.37 -41.00
C TRP A 493 -0.14 22.39 -41.36
N GLU A 494 -1.04 22.25 -40.38
CA GLU A 494 -2.51 22.21 -40.57
C GLU A 494 -2.97 21.09 -41.54
N CYS A 495 -2.32 19.93 -41.51
CA CYS A 495 -2.90 18.68 -42.02
C CYS A 495 -3.91 18.11 -41.01
N SER A 496 -4.96 18.88 -40.67
CA SER A 496 -5.86 18.60 -39.53
C SER A 496 -6.55 17.23 -39.55
N ARG A 497 -6.70 16.57 -40.71
CA ARG A 497 -7.31 15.23 -40.83
C ARG A 497 -6.31 14.06 -40.85
N LEU A 498 -5.01 14.34 -40.76
CA LEU A 498 -3.92 13.34 -40.82
C LEU A 498 -3.91 12.50 -39.54
N THR A 499 -4.17 11.20 -39.66
CA THR A 499 -4.26 10.27 -38.52
C THR A 499 -3.04 9.37 -38.37
N SER A 500 -2.18 9.29 -39.39
CA SER A 500 -0.98 8.45 -39.37
C SER A 500 0.10 9.02 -40.29
N VAL A 501 1.36 8.91 -39.86
CA VAL A 501 2.56 9.22 -40.66
C VAL A 501 3.58 8.12 -40.41
N VAL A 502 4.06 7.48 -41.47
CA VAL A 502 5.21 6.56 -41.39
C VAL A 502 6.47 7.37 -41.63
N MET A 503 7.31 7.48 -40.60
CA MET A 503 8.59 8.20 -40.65
C MET A 503 9.72 7.27 -41.13
N PRO A 504 10.51 7.64 -42.16
CA PRO A 504 11.61 6.80 -42.63
C PRO A 504 12.79 6.70 -41.66
N ASP A 505 13.37 5.51 -41.54
CA ASP A 505 14.58 5.21 -40.75
C ASP A 505 15.82 6.03 -41.17
N GLY A 506 15.76 6.73 -42.30
CA GLY A 506 16.79 7.64 -42.81
C GLY A 506 16.68 9.09 -42.30
N VAL A 507 15.59 9.47 -41.64
CA VAL A 507 15.37 10.85 -41.17
C VAL A 507 16.32 11.19 -40.02
N THR A 508 17.08 12.27 -40.17
CA THR A 508 17.98 12.80 -39.14
C THR A 508 17.48 14.06 -38.46
N SER A 509 16.51 14.76 -39.07
CA SER A 509 16.01 16.04 -38.57
C SER A 509 14.53 16.29 -38.87
N ILE A 510 13.84 16.88 -37.89
CA ILE A 510 12.41 17.22 -37.92
C ILE A 510 12.26 18.71 -37.54
N GLY A 511 11.81 19.50 -38.52
CA GLY A 511 11.74 20.95 -38.43
C GLY A 511 10.66 21.51 -37.48
N LYS A 512 10.76 22.81 -37.22
CA LYS A 512 9.79 23.58 -36.45
C LYS A 512 8.39 23.49 -37.07
N TYR A 513 7.38 23.22 -36.26
CA TYR A 513 6.00 22.98 -36.72
C TYR A 513 5.87 21.92 -37.84
N ALA A 514 6.80 20.97 -37.98
CA ALA A 514 6.78 19.97 -39.07
C ALA A 514 5.45 19.22 -39.18
N PHE A 515 4.76 18.99 -38.06
CA PHE A 515 3.42 18.37 -37.99
C PHE A 515 2.43 19.27 -37.22
N GLY A 516 2.73 20.56 -37.06
CA GLY A 516 1.93 21.47 -36.25
C GLY A 516 0.49 21.58 -36.77
N GLY A 517 -0.51 21.41 -35.92
CA GLY A 517 -1.92 21.37 -36.33
C GLY A 517 -2.35 20.09 -37.05
N CYS A 518 -1.58 18.99 -36.98
CA CYS A 518 -2.09 17.64 -37.29
C CYS A 518 -3.00 17.16 -36.14
N SER A 519 -4.14 17.81 -35.97
CA SER A 519 -4.98 17.71 -34.77
C SER A 519 -5.59 16.34 -34.50
N ARG A 520 -5.64 15.46 -35.52
CA ARG A 520 -6.13 14.07 -35.45
C ARG A 520 -5.05 12.98 -35.47
N LEU A 521 -3.79 13.36 -35.32
CA LEU A 521 -2.67 12.42 -35.22
C LEU A 521 -2.59 11.90 -33.77
N THR A 522 -2.83 10.61 -33.54
CA THR A 522 -2.89 10.03 -32.18
C THR A 522 -1.56 9.51 -31.67
N SER A 523 -0.67 9.07 -32.55
CA SER A 523 0.71 8.68 -32.23
C SER A 523 1.67 9.06 -33.36
N ILE A 524 2.95 9.22 -33.04
CA ILE A 524 4.03 9.32 -34.02
C ILE A 524 5.31 8.70 -33.46
N ALA A 525 6.01 7.92 -34.30
CA ALA A 525 7.33 7.37 -33.98
C ALA A 525 8.46 8.26 -34.49
N ILE A 526 9.49 8.45 -33.66
CA ILE A 526 10.74 9.15 -33.95
C ILE A 526 11.84 8.11 -34.23
N PRO A 527 12.33 7.97 -35.48
CA PRO A 527 13.36 6.97 -35.82
C PRO A 527 14.71 7.17 -35.12
N ASP A 528 15.51 6.10 -35.06
CA ASP A 528 16.79 6.06 -34.32
C ASP A 528 17.80 7.11 -34.80
N LYS A 529 17.76 7.49 -36.08
CA LYS A 529 18.72 8.44 -36.65
C LYS A 529 18.37 9.91 -36.42
N VAL A 530 17.23 10.22 -35.79
CA VAL A 530 16.80 11.61 -35.54
C VAL A 530 17.66 12.23 -34.43
N ILE A 531 18.57 13.13 -34.84
CA ILE A 531 19.49 13.87 -33.98
C ILE A 531 19.07 15.34 -33.77
N THR A 532 17.97 15.78 -34.38
CA THR A 532 17.47 17.16 -34.25
C THR A 532 15.96 17.21 -34.43
N LEU A 533 15.23 17.33 -33.33
CA LEU A 533 13.79 17.51 -33.27
C LEU A 533 13.47 18.89 -32.71
N SER A 534 12.74 19.72 -33.46
CA SER A 534 12.29 21.01 -32.94
C SER A 534 11.23 20.86 -31.86
N SER A 535 11.37 21.59 -30.76
CA SER A 535 10.44 21.64 -29.62
C SER A 535 8.96 21.78 -30.06
N ASN A 536 8.69 22.65 -31.04
CA ASN A 536 7.33 22.95 -31.51
C ASN A 536 6.92 22.09 -32.72
N ALA A 537 7.59 20.96 -33.01
CA ALA A 537 7.28 20.11 -34.17
C ALA A 537 5.83 19.56 -34.15
N PHE A 538 5.29 19.31 -32.96
CA PHE A 538 3.98 18.68 -32.72
C PHE A 538 2.97 19.60 -32.00
N GLN A 539 3.15 20.93 -32.09
CA GLN A 539 2.25 21.88 -31.45
C GLN A 539 0.87 21.91 -32.14
N PHE A 540 -0.21 21.98 -31.38
CA PHE A 540 -1.62 21.86 -31.84
C PHE A 540 -2.00 20.45 -32.34
N CYS A 541 -1.29 19.40 -31.93
CA CYS A 541 -1.65 18.00 -32.19
C CYS A 541 -2.59 17.48 -31.09
N THR A 542 -3.81 17.98 -31.04
CA THR A 542 -4.76 17.85 -29.92
C THR A 542 -5.28 16.43 -29.60
N GLU A 543 -5.18 15.49 -30.53
CA GLU A 543 -5.48 14.06 -30.30
C GLU A 543 -4.22 13.22 -30.01
N LEU A 544 -3.01 13.80 -30.04
CA LEU A 544 -1.75 13.08 -29.86
C LEU A 544 -1.58 12.61 -28.42
N THR A 545 -1.49 11.31 -28.22
CA THR A 545 -1.27 10.67 -26.91
C THR A 545 0.12 10.02 -26.78
N SER A 546 0.80 9.73 -27.89
CA SER A 546 2.14 9.14 -27.90
C SER A 546 3.10 9.82 -28.87
N ILE A 547 4.31 10.12 -28.40
CA ILE A 547 5.51 10.40 -29.20
C ILE A 547 6.49 9.27 -28.84
N ASP A 548 6.49 8.23 -29.67
CA ASP A 548 7.29 7.03 -29.48
C ASP A 548 8.70 7.28 -30.04
N VAL A 549 9.75 6.69 -29.46
CA VAL A 549 11.14 6.90 -29.91
C VAL A 549 11.81 5.53 -30.06
N GLY A 550 12.53 5.34 -31.17
CA GLY A 550 13.28 4.10 -31.44
C GLY A 550 14.35 3.83 -30.37
N GLU A 551 14.54 2.55 -30.04
CA GLU A 551 15.39 2.11 -28.91
C GLU A 551 16.86 2.53 -29.09
N ASP A 552 17.35 2.55 -30.33
CA ASP A 552 18.72 2.91 -30.70
C ASP A 552 18.93 4.44 -30.90
N ASN A 553 17.89 5.27 -30.74
CA ASN A 553 18.05 6.73 -30.85
C ASN A 553 19.05 7.27 -29.82
N THR A 554 19.97 8.18 -30.20
CA THR A 554 21.03 8.66 -29.30
C THR A 554 20.67 9.91 -28.49
N GLU A 555 19.71 10.71 -28.93
CA GLU A 555 19.41 12.03 -28.36
C GLU A 555 18.13 12.07 -27.52
N TYR A 556 17.17 11.20 -27.82
CA TYR A 556 15.80 11.21 -27.29
C TYR A 556 15.40 9.87 -26.67
N SER A 557 14.39 9.89 -25.80
CA SER A 557 13.67 8.70 -25.34
C SER A 557 12.18 8.97 -25.18
N SER A 558 11.37 7.92 -25.11
CA SER A 558 9.95 8.00 -24.76
C SER A 558 9.67 7.24 -23.47
N ILE A 559 8.84 7.81 -22.59
CA ILE A 559 8.31 7.14 -21.40
C ILE A 559 6.82 7.45 -21.35
N ASP A 560 5.98 6.40 -21.37
CA ASP A 560 4.51 6.53 -21.38
C ASP A 560 4.03 7.49 -22.50
N GLY A 561 4.66 7.40 -23.67
CA GLY A 561 4.37 8.23 -24.84
C GLY A 561 4.78 9.70 -24.72
N ALA A 562 5.39 10.13 -23.61
CA ALA A 562 5.93 11.48 -23.48
C ALA A 562 7.41 11.53 -23.90
N LEU A 563 7.81 12.64 -24.53
CA LEU A 563 9.14 12.82 -25.12
C LEU A 563 10.12 13.41 -24.11
N TYR A 564 11.27 12.77 -23.96
CA TYR A 564 12.40 13.17 -23.10
C TYR A 564 13.71 13.22 -23.90
N ASP A 565 14.77 13.76 -23.29
CA ASP A 565 16.16 13.48 -23.70
C ASP A 565 16.51 12.00 -23.48
N LYS A 566 17.56 11.47 -24.13
CA LYS A 566 17.92 10.04 -24.04
C LYS A 566 18.11 9.51 -22.61
N ASN A 567 18.51 10.36 -21.67
CA ASN A 567 18.73 9.98 -20.26
C ASN A 567 17.47 10.09 -19.39
N ALA A 568 16.32 10.50 -19.95
CA ALA A 568 15.10 10.88 -19.23
C ALA A 568 15.34 11.87 -18.06
N SER A 569 16.34 12.74 -18.22
CA SER A 569 16.67 13.79 -17.26
C SER A 569 15.74 15.00 -17.37
N THR A 570 15.12 15.20 -18.54
CA THR A 570 14.39 16.40 -18.92
C THR A 570 13.17 16.03 -19.78
N LEU A 571 11.97 16.31 -19.28
CA LEU A 571 10.75 16.22 -20.10
C LEU A 571 10.77 17.32 -21.17
N LEU A 572 10.74 16.94 -22.44
CA LEU A 572 10.79 17.87 -23.58
C LEU A 572 9.39 18.22 -24.09
N LYS A 573 8.47 17.25 -24.18
CA LYS A 573 7.07 17.46 -24.58
C LYS A 573 6.15 16.36 -24.05
N CYS A 574 5.17 16.76 -23.26
CA CYS A 574 3.95 15.98 -23.04
C CYS A 574 3.05 16.11 -24.29
N PRO A 575 2.52 15.00 -24.85
CA PRO A 575 1.54 15.06 -25.94
C PRO A 575 0.26 15.78 -25.51
N GLU A 576 -0.31 16.61 -26.39
CA GLU A 576 -1.41 17.54 -26.04
C GLU A 576 -2.75 16.82 -25.81
N GLY A 577 -2.92 15.62 -26.36
CA GLY A 577 -4.08 14.76 -26.15
C GLY A 577 -4.00 13.86 -24.90
N LYS A 578 -2.87 13.86 -24.18
CA LYS A 578 -2.60 12.95 -23.05
C LYS A 578 -3.33 13.42 -21.77
N ILE A 579 -4.06 12.50 -21.13
CA ILE A 579 -4.94 12.80 -19.99
C ILE A 579 -4.25 12.74 -18.62
N SER A 580 -3.16 11.98 -18.52
CA SER A 580 -2.31 11.85 -17.33
C SER A 580 -0.90 11.46 -17.75
N ILE A 581 0.10 11.86 -16.96
CA ILE A 581 1.53 11.55 -17.22
C ILE A 581 2.23 11.15 -15.91
N ALA A 582 3.15 10.19 -16.00
CA ALA A 582 4.08 9.85 -14.92
C ALA A 582 5.46 10.49 -15.14
N ILE A 583 5.97 11.18 -14.11
CA ILE A 583 7.33 11.74 -14.06
C ILE A 583 8.25 10.75 -13.34
N PRO A 584 9.32 10.24 -13.98
CA PRO A 584 10.16 9.17 -13.42
C PRO A 584 11.16 9.69 -12.38
N GLY A 585 11.66 8.80 -11.51
CA GLY A 585 12.52 9.15 -10.38
C GLY A 585 13.86 9.84 -10.73
N ASN A 586 14.36 9.64 -11.94
CA ASN A 586 15.60 10.26 -12.43
C ASN A 586 15.40 11.64 -13.09
N MET A 587 14.16 12.08 -13.35
CA MET A 587 13.92 13.35 -14.05
C MET A 587 14.31 14.54 -13.16
N ALA A 588 15.19 15.39 -13.68
CA ALA A 588 15.79 16.52 -12.98
C ALA A 588 15.29 17.89 -13.45
N ASN A 589 14.78 18.00 -14.69
CA ASN A 589 14.33 19.25 -15.30
C ASN A 589 13.00 19.07 -16.06
N ILE A 590 12.34 20.18 -16.37
CA ILE A 590 11.16 20.27 -17.24
C ILE A 590 11.48 21.35 -18.27
N GLY A 591 11.33 21.06 -19.57
CA GLY A 591 11.53 22.06 -20.61
C GLY A 591 10.40 23.10 -20.65
N ASP A 592 10.71 24.34 -21.01
CA ASP A 592 9.82 25.51 -20.94
C ASP A 592 8.44 25.29 -21.58
N ILE A 593 8.36 24.49 -22.65
CA ILE A 593 7.11 24.17 -23.37
C ILE A 593 6.55 22.78 -23.10
N ALA A 594 7.10 22.03 -22.13
CA ALA A 594 6.80 20.62 -21.92
C ALA A 594 5.30 20.34 -21.73
N PHE A 595 4.61 21.21 -20.99
CA PHE A 595 3.17 21.14 -20.75
C PHE A 595 2.34 22.12 -21.61
N TYR A 596 2.95 22.77 -22.61
CA TYR A 596 2.28 23.75 -23.44
C TYR A 596 1.12 23.11 -24.22
N LEU A 597 -0.07 23.70 -24.11
CA LEU A 597 -1.33 23.23 -24.69
C LEU A 597 -1.74 21.79 -24.30
N CYS A 598 -1.32 21.31 -23.13
CA CYS A 598 -1.79 20.03 -22.58
C CYS A 598 -3.20 20.18 -21.96
N SER A 599 -4.16 20.66 -22.76
CA SER A 599 -5.49 21.09 -22.32
C SER A 599 -6.43 19.96 -21.91
N ARG A 600 -6.04 18.71 -22.18
CA ARG A 600 -6.75 17.49 -21.78
C ARG A 600 -6.12 16.81 -20.56
N LEU A 601 -5.02 17.35 -20.04
CA LEU A 601 -4.32 16.80 -18.88
C LEU A 601 -5.15 17.09 -17.62
N THR A 602 -5.40 16.03 -16.84
CA THR A 602 -6.15 16.07 -15.58
C THR A 602 -5.27 15.81 -14.36
N SER A 603 -4.11 15.16 -14.56
CA SER A 603 -3.17 14.79 -13.49
C SER A 603 -1.73 14.66 -13.99
N ILE A 604 -0.79 15.10 -13.17
CA ILE A 604 0.65 14.83 -13.27
C ILE A 604 1.03 14.00 -12.05
N ASN A 605 1.46 12.77 -12.26
CA ASN A 605 1.95 11.86 -11.23
C ASN A 605 3.47 11.91 -11.18
N VAL A 606 4.07 11.71 -10.01
CA VAL A 606 5.53 11.73 -9.82
C VAL A 606 5.96 10.53 -9.00
N ASP A 607 7.00 9.83 -9.47
CA ASP A 607 7.69 8.77 -8.74
C ASP A 607 8.11 9.25 -7.33
N GLU A 608 7.81 8.46 -6.30
CA GLU A 608 8.14 8.77 -4.91
C GLU A 608 9.64 9.04 -4.72
N ASN A 609 10.49 8.38 -5.51
CA ASN A 609 11.94 8.47 -5.50
C ASN A 609 12.47 9.72 -6.22
N ASN A 610 11.63 10.48 -6.93
CA ASN A 610 12.10 11.66 -7.67
C ASN A 610 12.71 12.70 -6.71
N ALA A 611 13.96 13.10 -6.94
CA ALA A 611 14.70 13.98 -6.03
C ALA A 611 14.39 15.49 -6.19
N LYS A 612 13.56 15.88 -7.17
CA LYS A 612 13.29 17.27 -7.54
C LYS A 612 11.83 17.69 -7.42
N TYR A 613 10.91 16.75 -7.60
CA TYR A 613 9.48 17.00 -7.79
C TYR A 613 8.60 16.10 -6.91
N LEU A 614 7.35 16.49 -6.75
CA LEU A 614 6.28 15.65 -6.21
C LEU A 614 4.92 16.04 -6.81
N SER A 615 3.92 15.17 -6.62
CA SER A 615 2.52 15.45 -6.97
C SER A 615 1.67 15.60 -5.70
N ILE A 616 0.76 16.58 -5.68
CA ILE A 616 -0.33 16.71 -4.71
C ILE A 616 -1.60 17.07 -5.49
N ASP A 617 -2.70 16.36 -5.22
CA ASP A 617 -3.98 16.46 -5.95
C ASP A 617 -3.85 16.33 -7.49
N GLY A 618 -2.77 15.70 -7.99
CA GLY A 618 -2.48 15.62 -9.43
C GLY A 618 -1.83 16.87 -10.02
N ALA A 619 -1.48 17.88 -9.22
CA ALA A 619 -0.67 19.02 -9.63
C ALA A 619 0.81 18.85 -9.24
N LEU A 620 1.70 19.45 -10.03
CA LEU A 620 3.15 19.28 -9.95
C LEU A 620 3.81 20.38 -9.11
N TYR A 621 4.64 19.98 -8.15
CA TYR A 621 5.38 20.87 -7.23
C TYR A 621 6.87 20.50 -7.19
N ASP A 622 7.70 21.37 -6.61
CA ASP A 622 9.04 21.01 -6.16
C ASP A 622 8.98 20.00 -4.99
N LYS A 623 10.09 19.29 -4.72
CA LYS A 623 10.15 18.25 -3.67
C LYS A 623 9.81 18.72 -2.24
N ASN A 624 9.74 20.03 -1.98
CA ASN A 624 9.35 20.57 -0.67
C ASN A 624 7.88 21.07 -0.62
N ALA A 625 7.13 20.96 -1.73
CA ALA A 625 5.82 21.61 -1.90
C ALA A 625 5.84 23.11 -1.55
N SER A 626 6.95 23.79 -1.89
CA SER A 626 7.19 25.21 -1.66
C SER A 626 6.79 26.08 -2.85
N THR A 627 6.78 25.50 -4.06
CA THR A 627 6.44 26.13 -5.33
C THR A 627 5.51 25.24 -6.12
N LEU A 628 4.35 25.77 -6.52
CA LEU A 628 3.50 25.13 -7.52
C LEU A 628 4.11 25.37 -8.91
N ILE A 629 4.42 24.29 -9.63
CA ILE A 629 5.13 24.33 -10.93
C ILE A 629 4.13 24.24 -12.09
N LYS A 630 3.25 23.24 -12.10
CA LYS A 630 2.17 23.14 -13.11
C LYS A 630 0.94 22.43 -12.56
N CYS A 631 -0.19 23.10 -12.69
CA CYS A 631 -1.52 22.54 -12.55
C CYS A 631 -2.03 22.09 -13.94
N PRO A 632 -2.61 20.89 -14.07
CA PRO A 632 -3.27 20.43 -15.30
C PRO A 632 -4.49 21.31 -15.66
N GLU A 633 -4.70 21.60 -16.94
CA GLU A 633 -5.72 22.57 -17.40
C GLU A 633 -7.17 22.11 -17.10
N ASP A 634 -7.41 20.80 -17.18
CA ASP A 634 -8.70 20.15 -16.93
C ASP A 634 -8.71 19.36 -15.60
N ILE A 635 -7.95 19.84 -14.61
CA ILE A 635 -7.97 19.28 -13.26
C ILE A 635 -9.37 19.40 -12.62
N PRO A 636 -9.95 18.33 -12.02
CA PRO A 636 -11.29 18.41 -11.42
C PRO A 636 -11.39 19.33 -10.21
N SER A 637 -10.32 19.41 -9.40
CA SER A 637 -10.20 20.22 -8.18
C SER A 637 -8.76 20.21 -7.67
N ILE A 638 -8.31 21.30 -7.03
CA ILE A 638 -6.97 21.39 -6.42
C ILE A 638 -7.02 22.04 -5.03
N THR A 639 -6.33 21.46 -4.06
CA THR A 639 -6.02 22.07 -2.76
C THR A 639 -4.56 22.50 -2.74
N ILE A 640 -4.27 23.80 -2.90
CA ILE A 640 -2.89 24.31 -2.81
C ILE A 640 -2.41 24.21 -1.35
N PRO A 641 -1.32 23.48 -1.03
CA PRO A 641 -0.86 23.29 0.34
C PRO A 641 -0.37 24.57 1.04
N ASN A 642 -0.53 24.65 2.36
CA ASN A 642 -0.02 25.75 3.20
C ASN A 642 1.53 25.79 3.31
N SER A 643 2.26 24.87 2.66
CA SER A 643 3.71 24.94 2.46
C SER A 643 4.09 25.81 1.26
N VAL A 644 3.16 26.06 0.33
CA VAL A 644 3.44 26.77 -0.92
C VAL A 644 3.65 28.25 -0.64
N THR A 645 4.84 28.75 -0.99
CA THR A 645 5.26 30.14 -0.87
C THR A 645 5.31 30.86 -2.22
N SER A 646 5.35 30.12 -3.32
CA SER A 646 5.36 30.68 -4.68
C SER A 646 4.37 29.93 -5.60
N ILE A 647 3.57 30.69 -6.35
CA ILE A 647 2.83 30.18 -7.50
C ILE A 647 3.71 30.47 -8.73
N GLY A 648 4.21 29.43 -9.40
CA GLY A 648 5.14 29.57 -10.52
C GLY A 648 4.53 30.17 -11.79
N ASP A 649 5.39 30.54 -12.72
CA ASP A 649 5.00 31.09 -14.02
C ASP A 649 4.12 30.11 -14.80
N GLU A 650 3.05 30.61 -15.43
CA GLU A 650 2.00 29.83 -16.12
C GLU A 650 1.37 28.65 -15.32
N SER A 651 1.65 28.51 -14.03
CA SER A 651 1.36 27.28 -13.27
C SER A 651 -0.13 26.99 -13.03
N LEU A 652 -0.97 28.02 -12.89
CA LEU A 652 -2.44 27.98 -12.78
C LEU A 652 -3.12 28.61 -14.03
N SER A 653 -2.42 28.61 -15.18
CA SER A 653 -2.97 29.13 -16.43
C SER A 653 -3.95 28.15 -17.08
N ARG A 654 -4.90 28.71 -17.85
CA ARG A 654 -5.91 27.99 -18.65
C ARG A 654 -6.80 27.03 -17.86
N LEU A 655 -6.92 27.22 -16.55
CA LEU A 655 -7.70 26.33 -15.69
C LEU A 655 -9.20 26.47 -15.96
N ASN A 656 -9.85 25.33 -16.15
CA ASN A 656 -11.32 25.25 -16.28
C ASN A 656 -12.08 25.54 -14.98
N LEU A 657 -11.39 25.71 -13.85
CA LEU A 657 -11.96 26.00 -12.53
C LEU A 657 -12.54 27.42 -12.44
N THR A 658 -13.70 27.55 -11.78
CA THR A 658 -14.42 28.83 -11.59
C THR A 658 -14.04 29.60 -10.33
N SER A 659 -13.31 28.95 -9.41
CA SER A 659 -12.72 29.52 -8.19
C SER A 659 -11.52 28.69 -7.73
N ILE A 660 -10.65 29.28 -6.90
CA ILE A 660 -9.51 28.60 -6.25
C ILE A 660 -9.17 29.31 -4.93
N THR A 661 -8.61 28.58 -3.96
CA THR A 661 -8.07 29.16 -2.72
C THR A 661 -6.54 29.23 -2.81
N ILE A 662 -5.98 30.44 -2.79
CA ILE A 662 -4.55 30.66 -2.62
C ILE A 662 -4.26 30.76 -1.10
N PRO A 663 -3.33 29.97 -0.53
CA PRO A 663 -3.09 29.96 0.91
C PRO A 663 -2.28 31.19 1.38
N ASN A 664 -2.46 31.57 2.65
CA ASN A 664 -1.76 32.70 3.30
C ASN A 664 -0.24 32.51 3.48
N SER A 665 0.31 31.41 2.97
CA SER A 665 1.75 31.15 2.86
C SER A 665 2.37 31.74 1.58
N VAL A 666 1.56 32.04 0.54
CA VAL A 666 2.06 32.51 -0.76
C VAL A 666 2.55 33.96 -0.66
N ILE A 667 3.79 34.18 -1.08
CA ILE A 667 4.49 35.47 -1.10
C ILE A 667 4.54 36.03 -2.54
N ASN A 668 4.67 35.16 -3.54
CA ASN A 668 4.83 35.54 -4.94
C ASN A 668 3.86 34.78 -5.86
N ILE A 669 3.35 35.48 -6.87
CA ILE A 669 2.60 34.92 -7.99
C ILE A 669 3.35 35.30 -9.27
N GLY A 670 3.76 34.29 -10.05
CA GLY A 670 4.63 34.42 -11.23
C GLY A 670 3.99 35.09 -12.46
N ASP A 671 4.80 35.19 -13.52
CA ASP A 671 4.38 35.71 -14.81
C ASP A 671 3.37 34.76 -15.48
N ARG A 672 2.28 35.32 -15.99
CA ARG A 672 1.13 34.59 -16.57
C ARG A 672 0.51 33.49 -15.69
N ALA A 673 0.82 33.50 -14.39
CA ALA A 673 0.55 32.41 -13.46
C ALA A 673 -0.92 31.96 -13.41
N LEU A 674 -1.92 32.85 -13.50
CA LEU A 674 -3.35 32.50 -13.55
C LEU A 674 -4.02 32.87 -14.88
N SER A 675 -3.23 33.13 -15.94
CA SER A 675 -3.72 33.68 -17.21
C SER A 675 -4.69 32.73 -17.95
N SER A 676 -5.65 33.31 -18.67
CA SER A 676 -6.69 32.62 -19.45
C SER A 676 -7.57 31.63 -18.65
N SER A 677 -7.60 31.71 -17.32
CA SER A 677 -8.36 30.80 -16.45
C SER A 677 -9.79 31.30 -16.19
N ASN A 678 -10.72 30.37 -15.94
CA ASN A 678 -12.16 30.62 -15.88
C ASN A 678 -12.67 31.19 -14.53
N PHE A 679 -11.77 31.76 -13.72
CA PHE A 679 -12.09 32.30 -12.39
C PHE A 679 -13.11 33.44 -12.45
N THR A 680 -14.19 33.32 -11.69
CA THR A 680 -15.27 34.33 -11.64
C THR A 680 -15.00 35.46 -10.64
N SER A 681 -14.28 35.14 -9.55
CA SER A 681 -13.69 36.07 -8.59
C SER A 681 -12.44 35.44 -7.97
N ILE A 682 -11.53 36.26 -7.44
CA ILE A 682 -10.38 35.75 -6.66
C ILE A 682 -9.97 36.74 -5.56
N THR A 683 -9.48 36.19 -4.45
CA THR A 683 -8.92 36.94 -3.32
C THR A 683 -7.43 36.63 -3.22
N ILE A 684 -6.59 37.65 -3.31
CA ILE A 684 -5.13 37.49 -3.21
C ILE A 684 -4.70 37.70 -1.75
N PRO A 685 -4.03 36.72 -1.11
CA PRO A 685 -3.68 36.79 0.31
C PRO A 685 -2.81 37.98 0.71
N ASN A 686 -2.97 38.46 1.95
CA ASN A 686 -2.18 39.58 2.51
C ASN A 686 -0.67 39.31 2.65
N SER A 687 -0.24 38.08 2.42
CA SER A 687 1.17 37.66 2.33
C SER A 687 1.81 37.96 0.97
N VAL A 688 1.02 38.13 -0.09
CA VAL A 688 1.52 38.29 -1.46
C VAL A 688 2.11 39.68 -1.67
N THR A 689 3.43 39.75 -1.86
CA THR A 689 4.17 40.99 -2.12
C THR A 689 4.45 41.24 -3.61
N SER A 690 4.40 40.20 -4.45
CA SER A 690 4.71 40.29 -5.88
C SER A 690 3.64 39.64 -6.77
N LEU A 691 3.33 40.30 -7.89
CA LEU A 691 2.49 39.80 -8.98
C LEU A 691 3.27 39.96 -10.29
N GLY A 692 3.43 38.87 -11.03
CA GLY A 692 4.11 38.85 -12.32
C GLY A 692 3.36 39.58 -13.44
N ASN A 693 4.04 39.74 -14.57
CA ASN A 693 3.44 40.28 -15.79
C ASN A 693 2.39 39.30 -16.31
N GLY A 694 1.26 39.81 -16.77
CA GLY A 694 0.16 38.98 -17.27
C GLY A 694 -0.45 38.01 -16.24
N ALA A 695 -0.22 38.18 -14.93
CA ALA A 695 -0.64 37.21 -13.91
C ALA A 695 -2.14 36.83 -13.96
N PHE A 696 -3.01 37.74 -14.43
CA PHE A 696 -4.43 37.48 -14.72
C PHE A 696 -4.80 37.88 -16.18
N ASP A 697 -3.84 37.85 -17.10
CA ASP A 697 -4.09 38.13 -18.53
C ASP A 697 -5.16 37.21 -19.10
N ASN A 698 -6.06 37.75 -19.92
CA ASN A 698 -7.17 37.06 -20.58
C ASN A 698 -8.11 36.27 -19.65
N CYS A 699 -8.14 36.58 -18.35
CA CYS A 699 -9.14 36.09 -17.38
C CYS A 699 -10.52 36.71 -17.65
N SER A 700 -11.12 36.38 -18.79
CA SER A 700 -12.32 37.01 -19.34
C SER A 700 -13.58 36.83 -18.47
N TYR A 701 -13.61 35.81 -17.61
CA TYR A 701 -14.70 35.54 -16.66
C TYR A 701 -14.55 36.30 -15.32
N LEU A 702 -13.38 36.90 -15.04
CA LEU A 702 -13.08 37.51 -13.74
C LEU A 702 -13.89 38.80 -13.56
N THR A 703 -14.90 38.78 -12.69
CA THR A 703 -15.82 39.90 -12.47
C THR A 703 -15.33 40.91 -11.44
N SER A 704 -14.50 40.45 -10.49
CA SER A 704 -13.98 41.18 -9.34
C SER A 704 -12.74 40.49 -8.77
N ILE A 705 -11.80 41.29 -8.25
CA ILE A 705 -10.59 40.81 -7.55
C ILE A 705 -10.30 41.69 -6.34
N THR A 706 -9.85 41.08 -5.24
CA THR A 706 -9.31 41.80 -4.07
C THR A 706 -7.79 41.70 -4.06
N LEU A 707 -7.12 42.86 -4.10
CA LEU A 707 -5.67 42.99 -3.99
C LEU A 707 -5.26 43.44 -2.58
N PRO A 708 -4.19 42.88 -1.99
CA PRO A 708 -3.72 43.23 -0.65
C PRO A 708 -2.85 44.50 -0.66
N ASN A 709 -2.76 45.16 0.50
CA ASN A 709 -1.94 46.38 0.70
C ASN A 709 -0.41 46.11 0.67
N SER A 710 0.01 44.88 0.41
CA SER A 710 1.39 44.45 0.19
C SER A 710 1.85 44.58 -1.26
N VAL A 711 0.93 44.70 -2.23
CA VAL A 711 1.26 44.90 -3.66
C VAL A 711 1.75 46.33 -3.90
N THR A 712 2.97 46.48 -4.41
CA THR A 712 3.62 47.78 -4.69
C THR A 712 3.57 48.20 -6.15
N THR A 713 3.27 47.29 -7.07
CA THR A 713 3.23 47.53 -8.52
C THR A 713 2.12 46.73 -9.18
N ILE A 714 1.43 47.31 -10.17
CA ILE A 714 0.71 46.52 -11.17
C ILE A 714 1.65 46.40 -12.38
N GLY A 715 2.03 45.17 -12.73
CA GLY A 715 3.00 44.86 -13.78
C GLY A 715 2.47 45.13 -15.20
N ASN A 716 3.22 44.68 -16.21
CA ASN A 716 2.72 44.69 -17.58
C ASN A 716 1.63 43.62 -17.74
N GLU A 717 0.63 43.85 -18.58
CA GLU A 717 -0.43 42.89 -18.94
C GLU A 717 -1.26 42.33 -17.75
N THR A 718 -1.04 42.74 -16.49
CA THR A 718 -1.51 42.01 -15.29
C THR A 718 -3.01 41.70 -15.28
N PHE A 719 -3.84 42.60 -15.82
CA PHE A 719 -5.27 42.42 -16.06
C PHE A 719 -5.65 42.73 -17.52
N ALA A 720 -4.73 42.55 -18.46
CA ALA A 720 -5.07 42.56 -19.88
C ALA A 720 -6.13 41.49 -20.17
N GLY A 721 -7.04 41.74 -21.12
CA GLY A 721 -8.08 40.79 -21.51
C GLY A 721 -9.13 40.44 -20.43
N CYS A 722 -9.08 41.03 -19.22
CA CYS A 722 -10.07 40.89 -18.13
C CYS A 722 -11.42 41.55 -18.47
N SER A 723 -12.03 41.15 -19.58
CA SER A 723 -13.24 41.75 -20.13
C SER A 723 -14.48 41.57 -19.26
N GLY A 724 -14.47 40.63 -18.30
CA GLY A 724 -15.48 40.45 -17.26
C GLY A 724 -15.43 41.49 -16.14
N LEU A 725 -14.28 42.12 -15.90
CA LEU A 725 -13.97 42.88 -14.68
C LEU A 725 -14.81 44.15 -14.60
N THR A 726 -15.58 44.30 -13.52
CA THR A 726 -16.55 45.40 -13.36
C THR A 726 -16.03 46.58 -12.55
N SER A 727 -15.19 46.27 -11.55
CA SER A 727 -14.49 47.21 -10.67
C SER A 727 -13.24 46.55 -10.08
N ILE A 728 -12.26 47.37 -9.69
CA ILE A 728 -11.07 46.94 -8.94
C ILE A 728 -10.62 48.08 -8.02
N THR A 729 -10.19 47.74 -6.81
CA THR A 729 -9.52 48.69 -5.90
C THR A 729 -8.01 48.51 -6.03
N ILE A 730 -7.32 49.51 -6.57
CA ILE A 730 -5.85 49.53 -6.56
C ILE A 730 -5.37 49.94 -5.16
N PRO A 731 -4.53 49.16 -4.46
CA PRO A 731 -4.03 49.51 -3.13
C PRO A 731 -3.19 50.80 -3.09
N ASN A 732 -3.25 51.53 -1.97
CA ASN A 732 -2.50 52.78 -1.79
C ASN A 732 -0.97 52.62 -1.80
N SER A 733 -0.48 51.39 -1.64
CA SER A 733 0.92 50.98 -1.75
C SER A 733 1.46 50.99 -3.20
N VAL A 734 0.59 51.05 -4.21
CA VAL A 734 1.00 50.94 -5.61
C VAL A 734 1.68 52.22 -6.13
N THR A 735 2.90 52.07 -6.66
CA THR A 735 3.75 53.18 -7.15
C THR A 735 3.78 53.32 -8.68
N SER A 736 3.36 52.28 -9.41
CA SER A 736 3.35 52.25 -10.88
C SER A 736 2.28 51.30 -11.44
N ILE A 737 1.80 51.62 -12.64
CA ILE A 737 0.91 50.79 -13.44
C ILE A 737 1.60 50.55 -14.80
N GLY A 738 1.84 49.28 -15.13
CA GLY A 738 2.63 48.84 -16.29
C GLY A 738 1.96 49.05 -17.66
N ILE A 739 2.64 48.53 -18.68
CA ILE A 739 2.17 48.50 -20.07
C ILE A 739 0.97 47.56 -20.17
N GLU A 740 -0.11 47.99 -20.82
CA GLU A 740 -1.32 47.17 -21.06
C GLU A 740 -1.98 46.60 -19.78
N ALA A 741 -1.65 47.12 -18.60
CA ALA A 741 -2.00 46.55 -17.30
C ALA A 741 -3.50 46.25 -17.06
N PHE A 742 -4.41 46.99 -17.72
CA PHE A 742 -5.85 46.77 -17.76
C PHE A 742 -6.41 46.81 -19.20
N SER A 743 -5.57 46.55 -20.21
CA SER A 743 -5.96 46.56 -21.63
C SER A 743 -7.15 45.63 -21.88
N CYS A 744 -8.14 46.07 -22.65
CA CYS A 744 -9.38 45.35 -22.91
C CYS A 744 -10.22 44.96 -21.65
N CYS A 745 -10.09 45.67 -20.52
CA CYS A 745 -11.05 45.60 -19.40
C CYS A 745 -12.42 46.23 -19.77
N ARG A 746 -13.11 45.65 -20.76
CA ARG A 746 -14.27 46.24 -21.46
C ARG A 746 -15.47 46.56 -20.56
N ARG A 747 -15.60 45.90 -19.40
CA ARG A 747 -16.69 46.10 -18.42
C ARG A 747 -16.30 46.95 -17.21
N LEU A 748 -15.05 47.42 -17.12
CA LEU A 748 -14.57 48.21 -15.98
C LEU A 748 -15.26 49.58 -16.00
N THR A 749 -16.12 49.84 -15.03
CA THR A 749 -17.04 51.00 -15.05
C THR A 749 -16.41 52.30 -14.56
N SER A 750 -15.51 52.21 -13.59
CA SER A 750 -14.74 53.31 -13.01
C SER A 750 -13.48 52.78 -12.34
N ILE A 751 -12.45 53.62 -12.19
CA ILE A 751 -11.24 53.29 -11.42
C ILE A 751 -10.64 54.52 -10.74
N THR A 752 -9.99 54.31 -9.60
CA THR A 752 -9.21 55.32 -8.88
C THR A 752 -7.74 54.93 -8.91
N ILE A 753 -6.91 55.80 -9.48
CA ILE A 753 -5.46 55.68 -9.48
C ILE A 753 -4.94 56.27 -8.14
N PRO A 754 -4.29 55.49 -7.25
CA PRO A 754 -3.95 55.95 -5.91
C PRO A 754 -2.79 56.95 -5.88
N GLY A 755 -2.64 57.65 -4.76
CA GLY A 755 -1.69 58.75 -4.59
C GLY A 755 -0.20 58.40 -4.75
N GLY A 756 0.16 57.13 -4.62
CA GLY A 756 1.54 56.65 -4.82
C GLY A 756 1.95 56.50 -6.30
N VAL A 757 1.00 56.41 -7.24
CA VAL A 757 1.30 56.12 -8.65
C VAL A 757 1.97 57.32 -9.32
N THR A 758 3.21 57.14 -9.77
CA THR A 758 4.01 58.20 -10.41
C THR A 758 3.80 58.28 -11.93
N SER A 759 3.42 57.19 -12.57
CA SER A 759 3.18 57.10 -14.03
C SER A 759 2.18 56.02 -14.40
N ILE A 760 1.39 56.29 -15.45
CA ILE A 760 0.50 55.32 -16.10
C ILE A 760 1.18 54.85 -17.40
N GLY A 761 1.32 53.53 -17.58
CA GLY A 761 2.02 52.91 -18.70
C GLY A 761 1.39 53.12 -20.08
N MET A 762 2.10 52.65 -21.10
CA MET A 762 1.58 52.58 -22.47
C MET A 762 0.38 51.63 -22.54
N GLU A 763 -0.72 52.04 -23.17
CA GLU A 763 -1.94 51.24 -23.32
C GLU A 763 -2.54 50.66 -22.04
N ALA A 764 -2.18 51.21 -20.88
CA ALA A 764 -2.55 50.70 -19.56
C ALA A 764 -4.06 50.52 -19.34
N PHE A 765 -4.91 51.31 -20.00
CA PHE A 765 -6.37 51.21 -20.04
C PHE A 765 -6.92 51.23 -21.47
N SER A 766 -6.11 50.81 -22.45
CA SER A 766 -6.52 50.66 -23.87
C SER A 766 -7.78 49.77 -23.96
N TRP A 767 -8.75 50.16 -24.79
CA TRP A 767 -10.05 49.47 -24.95
C TRP A 767 -10.83 49.18 -23.65
N CYS A 768 -10.67 49.99 -22.60
CA CYS A 768 -11.60 50.00 -21.45
C CYS A 768 -12.94 50.65 -21.85
N SER A 769 -13.65 50.04 -22.79
CA SER A 769 -14.79 50.64 -23.51
C SER A 769 -15.93 51.10 -22.59
N GLY A 770 -16.15 50.40 -21.47
CA GLY A 770 -17.17 50.72 -20.45
C GLY A 770 -16.73 51.70 -19.37
N LEU A 771 -15.50 52.21 -19.40
CA LEU A 771 -14.97 53.13 -18.39
C LEU A 771 -15.67 54.49 -18.52
N THR A 772 -16.51 54.83 -17.56
CA THR A 772 -17.34 56.06 -17.59
C THR A 772 -16.64 57.27 -16.99
N SER A 773 -15.73 57.02 -16.04
CA SER A 773 -15.06 58.00 -15.19
C SER A 773 -13.75 57.43 -14.63
N ILE A 774 -12.77 58.30 -14.38
CA ILE A 774 -11.49 57.93 -13.75
C ILE A 774 -11.00 59.03 -12.82
N THR A 775 -10.52 58.64 -11.63
CA THR A 775 -9.85 59.55 -10.68
C THR A 775 -8.33 59.39 -10.80
N ILE A 776 -7.64 60.40 -11.31
CA ILE A 776 -6.18 60.43 -11.40
C ILE A 776 -5.62 61.23 -10.21
N SER A 777 -4.91 60.58 -9.29
CA SER A 777 -4.37 61.24 -8.09
C SER A 777 -3.12 62.09 -8.34
N LYS A 778 -2.86 63.02 -7.42
CA LYS A 778 -1.75 64.01 -7.44
C LYS A 778 -0.32 63.45 -7.42
N GLY A 779 -0.14 62.13 -7.45
CA GLY A 779 1.17 61.48 -7.64
C GLY A 779 1.55 61.36 -9.13
N VAL A 780 0.56 61.29 -10.03
CA VAL A 780 0.81 60.95 -11.44
C VAL A 780 1.48 62.13 -12.14
N THR A 781 2.67 61.87 -12.70
CA THR A 781 3.48 62.83 -13.46
C THR A 781 3.40 62.61 -14.96
N LYS A 782 3.14 61.37 -15.41
CA LYS A 782 3.12 61.00 -16.84
C LYS A 782 1.94 60.09 -17.17
N ILE A 783 1.28 60.37 -18.29
CA ILE A 783 0.27 59.51 -18.91
C ILE A 783 0.89 58.94 -20.20
N GLY A 784 0.91 57.61 -20.33
CA GLY A 784 1.58 56.90 -21.43
C GLY A 784 0.97 57.10 -22.82
N ILE A 785 1.66 56.56 -23.82
CA ILE A 785 1.14 56.45 -25.20
C ILE A 785 -0.12 55.57 -25.18
N ASN A 786 -1.16 56.00 -25.89
CA ASN A 786 -2.44 55.28 -26.03
C ASN A 786 -3.09 54.86 -24.68
N ALA A 787 -2.73 55.50 -23.55
CA ALA A 787 -3.03 55.00 -22.20
C ALA A 787 -4.52 54.78 -21.90
N PHE A 788 -5.42 55.55 -22.54
CA PHE A 788 -6.89 55.43 -22.49
C PHE A 788 -7.48 55.32 -23.91
N TRP A 789 -6.71 54.83 -24.89
CA TRP A 789 -7.18 54.72 -26.27
C TRP A 789 -8.45 53.84 -26.34
N GLY A 790 -9.47 54.31 -27.06
CA GLY A 790 -10.72 53.56 -27.20
C GLY A 790 -11.55 53.41 -25.91
N CYS A 791 -11.33 54.23 -24.88
CA CYS A 791 -12.23 54.36 -23.72
C CYS A 791 -13.54 55.06 -24.11
N SER A 792 -14.34 54.41 -24.94
CA SER A 792 -15.48 54.98 -25.66
C SER A 792 -16.55 55.63 -24.77
N SER A 793 -16.73 55.16 -23.54
CA SER A 793 -17.72 55.70 -22.59
C SER A 793 -17.17 56.76 -21.63
N LEU A 794 -15.89 57.14 -21.72
CA LEU A 794 -15.26 58.05 -20.75
C LEU A 794 -15.81 59.47 -20.92
N THR A 795 -16.65 59.89 -19.97
CA THR A 795 -17.44 61.14 -20.09
C THR A 795 -16.64 62.42 -19.79
N SER A 796 -15.70 62.30 -18.86
CA SER A 796 -14.86 63.38 -18.31
C SER A 796 -13.61 62.78 -17.64
N VAL A 797 -12.54 63.56 -17.59
CA VAL A 797 -11.33 63.22 -16.83
C VAL A 797 -10.70 64.48 -16.24
N THR A 798 -10.30 64.42 -14.98
CA THR A 798 -9.54 65.50 -14.31
C THR A 798 -8.05 65.16 -14.34
N ILE A 799 -7.26 65.95 -15.08
CA ILE A 799 -5.81 65.85 -15.10
C ILE A 799 -5.25 66.67 -13.92
N PRO A 800 -4.54 66.07 -12.95
CA PRO A 800 -4.02 66.81 -11.79
C PRO A 800 -2.77 67.63 -12.15
N ASN A 801 -2.54 68.72 -11.41
CA ASN A 801 -1.39 69.63 -11.55
C ASN A 801 0.00 68.99 -11.32
N SER A 802 0.06 67.68 -11.08
CA SER A 802 1.29 66.89 -11.04
C SER A 802 1.72 66.38 -12.43
N VAL A 803 0.79 66.27 -13.39
CA VAL A 803 1.08 65.75 -14.73
C VAL A 803 1.89 66.77 -15.54
N THR A 804 3.01 66.32 -16.08
CA THR A 804 3.90 67.09 -16.96
C THR A 804 3.86 66.65 -18.41
N SER A 805 3.51 65.39 -18.70
CA SER A 805 3.44 64.87 -20.07
C SER A 805 2.25 63.95 -20.32
N ILE A 806 1.56 64.17 -21.44
CA ILE A 806 0.49 63.33 -21.97
C ILE A 806 0.97 62.67 -23.28
N GLY A 807 0.95 61.34 -23.36
CA GLY A 807 1.49 60.58 -24.49
C GLY A 807 0.72 60.74 -25.81
N LYS A 808 1.36 60.28 -26.89
CA LYS A 808 0.73 60.14 -28.22
C LYS A 808 -0.54 59.28 -28.09
N GLY A 809 -1.65 59.72 -28.70
CA GLY A 809 -2.91 58.97 -28.70
C GLY A 809 -3.58 58.75 -27.32
N ALA A 810 -3.08 59.37 -26.24
CA ALA A 810 -3.40 58.99 -24.86
C ALA A 810 -4.90 58.90 -24.51
N PHE A 811 -5.76 59.73 -25.10
CA PHE A 811 -7.23 59.69 -24.96
C PHE A 811 -7.93 59.60 -26.33
N SER A 812 -7.24 59.14 -27.38
CA SER A 812 -7.83 59.04 -28.71
C SER A 812 -9.01 58.05 -28.71
N ALA A 813 -10.04 58.32 -29.53
CA ALA A 813 -11.28 57.56 -29.60
C ALA A 813 -12.08 57.45 -28.27
N CYS A 814 -11.83 58.34 -27.29
CA CYS A 814 -12.72 58.52 -26.13
C CYS A 814 -14.02 59.25 -26.54
N PHE A 815 -14.89 58.59 -27.31
CA PHE A 815 -16.07 59.21 -27.95
C PHE A 815 -17.07 59.89 -26.98
N GLY A 816 -17.06 59.53 -25.70
CA GLY A 816 -17.87 60.15 -24.65
C GLY A 816 -17.28 61.45 -24.07
N LEU A 817 -16.03 61.81 -24.39
CA LEU A 817 -15.29 62.84 -23.67
C LEU A 817 -15.75 64.25 -24.05
N THR A 818 -16.66 64.80 -23.24
CA THR A 818 -17.32 66.09 -23.52
C THR A 818 -16.45 67.31 -23.25
N SER A 819 -15.54 67.22 -22.28
CA SER A 819 -14.57 68.26 -21.93
C SER A 819 -13.38 67.68 -21.17
N ILE A 820 -12.26 68.40 -21.18
CA ILE A 820 -11.09 68.11 -20.36
C ILE A 820 -10.47 69.45 -19.92
N THR A 821 -9.86 69.50 -18.74
CA THR A 821 -9.04 70.64 -18.33
C THR A 821 -7.58 70.21 -18.29
N ILE A 822 -6.74 70.87 -19.08
CA ILE A 822 -5.29 70.64 -19.10
C ILE A 822 -4.63 71.62 -18.12
N PRO A 823 -3.98 71.16 -17.03
CA PRO A 823 -3.33 72.06 -16.09
C PRO A 823 -2.02 72.62 -16.66
N ASN A 824 -1.66 73.84 -16.24
CA ASN A 824 -0.44 74.55 -16.64
C ASN A 824 0.89 73.80 -16.32
N SER A 825 0.83 72.67 -15.61
CA SER A 825 1.96 71.78 -15.36
C SER A 825 2.34 70.94 -16.59
N VAL A 826 1.41 70.73 -17.54
CA VAL A 826 1.63 69.91 -18.74
C VAL A 826 2.51 70.67 -19.73
N THR A 827 3.77 70.23 -19.87
CA THR A 827 4.76 70.81 -20.79
C THR A 827 4.88 70.02 -22.10
N SER A 828 4.24 68.85 -22.21
CA SER A 828 4.25 68.02 -23.41
C SER A 828 2.92 67.29 -23.63
N ILE A 829 2.39 67.36 -24.85
CA ILE A 829 1.23 66.60 -25.33
C ILE A 829 1.67 65.96 -26.66
N GLY A 830 1.59 64.64 -26.77
CA GLY A 830 1.96 63.91 -27.98
C GLY A 830 0.92 63.99 -29.10
N ASP A 831 1.32 63.60 -30.32
CA ASP A 831 0.43 63.58 -31.49
C ASP A 831 -0.91 62.86 -31.18
N TYR A 832 -2.01 63.34 -31.75
CA TYR A 832 -3.32 62.68 -31.66
C TYR A 832 -3.82 62.40 -30.22
N ALA A 833 -3.24 63.02 -29.17
CA ALA A 833 -3.58 62.71 -27.77
C ALA A 833 -5.08 62.83 -27.43
N PHE A 834 -5.83 63.67 -28.17
CA PHE A 834 -7.28 63.85 -28.05
C PHE A 834 -8.01 63.66 -29.40
N ASP A 835 -7.43 62.90 -30.32
CA ASP A 835 -8.02 62.68 -31.64
C ASP A 835 -9.30 61.83 -31.55
N VAL A 836 -10.27 62.14 -32.40
CA VAL A 836 -11.57 61.45 -32.48
C VAL A 836 -12.37 61.41 -31.16
N CYS A 837 -12.06 62.24 -30.16
CA CYS A 837 -12.82 62.32 -28.89
C CYS A 837 -14.29 62.76 -29.09
N ILE A 838 -14.58 63.56 -30.12
CA ILE A 838 -15.93 64.07 -30.41
C ILE A 838 -16.35 63.60 -31.81
N TYR A 839 -16.79 62.35 -31.91
CA TYR A 839 -17.31 61.78 -33.17
C TYR A 839 -18.83 61.60 -33.12
N ASN A 840 -19.56 62.66 -33.46
CA ASN A 840 -21.01 62.62 -33.56
C ASN A 840 -21.45 61.80 -34.78
N HIS A 841 -21.89 60.56 -34.57
CA HIS A 841 -22.44 59.73 -35.64
C HIS A 841 -23.72 60.35 -36.23
N ARG A 842 -23.62 60.80 -37.49
CA ARG A 842 -24.70 61.23 -38.40
C ARG A 842 -25.33 62.62 -38.17
N THR A 843 -24.79 63.62 -38.85
CA THR A 843 -25.62 64.57 -39.63
C THR A 843 -25.02 64.84 -41.01
N THR A 844 -25.65 64.32 -42.06
CA THR A 844 -25.27 64.63 -43.45
C THR A 844 -25.89 65.96 -43.90
N LYS A 845 -25.28 67.09 -43.50
CA LYS A 845 -25.51 68.41 -44.13
C LYS A 845 -24.43 69.45 -43.77
N THR A 846 -23.64 69.80 -44.78
CA THR A 846 -23.04 71.13 -45.06
C THR A 846 -22.58 72.03 -43.88
N ASN A 847 -21.25 72.26 -43.82
CA ASN A 847 -20.62 73.47 -43.28
C ASN A 847 -21.04 73.92 -41.87
N GLN A 848 -20.90 73.03 -40.87
CA GLN A 848 -20.82 73.46 -39.48
C GLN A 848 -19.48 73.03 -38.87
N LYS A 849 -18.86 73.95 -38.13
CA LYS A 849 -17.56 73.75 -37.48
C LYS A 849 -17.72 72.70 -36.39
N TYR A 850 -16.97 71.60 -36.45
CA TYR A 850 -16.99 70.55 -35.44
C TYR A 850 -16.74 71.15 -34.04
N PRO A 851 -17.38 70.62 -32.98
CA PRO A 851 -16.97 70.94 -31.62
C PRO A 851 -15.55 70.40 -31.44
N SER A 852 -14.57 71.31 -31.35
CA SER A 852 -13.30 70.99 -30.69
C SER A 852 -13.59 70.69 -29.22
N VAL A 853 -12.84 69.79 -28.60
CA VAL A 853 -12.76 69.73 -27.15
C VAL A 853 -12.38 71.14 -26.65
N ASN A 854 -13.15 71.71 -25.72
CA ASN A 854 -12.70 72.90 -25.01
C ASN A 854 -11.57 72.45 -24.08
N LEU A 855 -10.35 72.90 -24.41
CA LEU A 855 -9.10 72.70 -23.66
C LEU A 855 -8.87 73.82 -22.65
#